data_AF-A0A2A5WCQ5-F1
#
_entry.id   AF-A0A2A5WCQ5-F1
#
_cell.length_a   1.000
_cell.length_b   1.000
_cell.length_c   1.000
_cell.angle_alpha   90.00
_cell.angle_beta   90.00
_cell.angle_gamma   90.00
#
_symmetry.space_group_name_H-M   'P 1'
#
loop_
_entity.id
_entity.type
_entity.pdbx_description
1 polymer ?
#
loop_
_entity_poly.entity_id
_entity_poly.type
_entity_poly.pdbx_seq_one_letter_code
_entity_poly.pdbx_strand_id
1 'polypeptide(L)'
;MSGSSELGIKQPVFKLFLAGFITVTLLKLFFAAVLDLYSDEVFYWQASTYPALAYSDLPFMTSFLAGIGAILDEGNPFTVRLPFIVLGSALPFLVYWLSLPITNRQQALESAGICLCVPLASFLGLLAVPDVPLLLFGVLSVGFFDRALRTNKLKFWIATGAFTALGLCTHYRFFLYPTAAILFLCIFSPARPQWQNPKLWLAIAIASIGLAPILWFNLSNELSSASFYFIDRHPWEFQLTGLLHFLKQAGLTSPPLYFLFLFALFLLYKESQSGNISAALLLSVSLTNLLVYFLLAPWTDATSTSIHWPLSGYMPLVVFAPLALRKFHQWATERWSKLAAFRLTAMIPAIGFLGTLTAFLGVGSQAFQEPLQSILGTGVLSNKMAGWKSFSAHTAAILDSNFPLSAPIIVTDNYYTAAQLEFAGISTETYTLDRDKAVRDGRLAQYEIWGRDEKGLAGINDRAVLYVNEDSALTVLEKKELLGVMCHYIDNLSHLGQLSLFNKDKMFSFYKANSLVSIDKDYRARPCPFPAQAWIDHPPANQILNGLVTVSGWAFNEDIGIDQVDLIIDDTIIASAQYGIPRQDVVNIMSVSTDPNAPGLGFTLLLDSSQFSDGTSELAIDLINKQGTRTRYGKRTIYFQN
;
A
#
# COMPACT_ATOMS: atom_id res chain seq x y z
N MET A 1 -52.02 -12.33 20.15
CA MET A 1 -52.58 -11.87 21.44
C MET A 1 -51.52 -11.09 22.18
N SER A 2 -51.95 -9.95 22.70
CA SER A 2 -51.29 -8.88 23.47
C SER A 2 -49.96 -9.19 24.18
N GLY A 3 -48.98 -8.33 23.93
CA GLY A 3 -47.74 -8.21 24.67
C GLY A 3 -46.97 -6.97 24.23
N SER A 4 -47.55 -5.78 24.42
CA SER A 4 -46.88 -4.50 24.29
C SER A 4 -45.74 -4.39 25.32
N SER A 5 -44.50 -4.48 24.84
CA SER A 5 -43.32 -3.93 25.53
C SER A 5 -42.38 -3.32 24.49
N GLU A 6 -42.77 -2.16 23.96
CA GLU A 6 -41.81 -1.16 23.50
C GLU A 6 -41.08 -0.61 24.74
N LEU A 7 -39.79 -0.92 24.89
CA LEU A 7 -38.69 0.02 25.17
C LEU A 7 -37.43 -0.77 25.53
N GLY A 8 -36.29 -0.27 25.07
CA GLY A 8 -34.98 -0.72 25.52
C GLY A 8 -34.30 -1.59 24.49
N ILE A 9 -33.39 -0.97 23.75
CA ILE A 9 -32.20 -1.67 23.27
C ILE A 9 -31.73 -2.60 24.41
N LYS A 10 -31.52 -3.90 24.19
CA LYS A 10 -30.92 -4.75 25.22
C LYS A 10 -29.62 -4.07 25.63
N GLN A 11 -29.62 -3.39 26.78
CA GLN A 11 -28.55 -2.51 27.24
C GLN A 11 -27.14 -3.10 27.04
N PRO A 12 -26.90 -4.43 27.18
CA PRO A 12 -25.58 -5.00 26.86
C PRO A 12 -25.12 -4.78 25.41
N VAL A 13 -25.96 -4.97 24.38
CA VAL A 13 -25.53 -4.88 22.98
C VAL A 13 -25.17 -3.45 22.61
N PHE A 14 -25.96 -2.47 23.08
CA PHE A 14 -25.64 -1.05 22.88
C PHE A 14 -24.33 -0.65 23.54
N LYS A 15 -24.11 -1.07 24.80
CA LYS A 15 -22.88 -0.78 25.53
C LYS A 15 -21.67 -1.40 24.84
N LEU A 16 -21.76 -2.63 24.36
CA LEU A 16 -20.70 -3.30 23.61
C LEU A 16 -20.43 -2.59 22.27
N PHE A 17 -21.47 -2.23 21.52
CA PHE A 17 -21.33 -1.46 20.29
C PHE A 17 -20.65 -0.12 20.55
N LEU A 18 -21.11 0.64 21.56
CA LEU A 18 -20.56 1.95 21.89
C LEU A 18 -19.10 1.84 22.36
N ALA A 19 -18.78 0.89 23.23
CA ALA A 19 -17.41 0.65 23.69
C ALA A 19 -16.49 0.24 22.53
N GLY A 20 -16.93 -0.67 21.66
CA GLY A 20 -16.19 -1.08 20.47
C GLY A 20 -15.99 0.08 19.48
N PHE A 21 -17.03 0.89 19.25
CA PHE A 21 -16.98 2.06 18.38
C PHE A 21 -16.00 3.11 18.90
N ILE A 22 -16.07 3.44 20.19
CA ILE A 22 -15.14 4.39 20.83
C ILE A 22 -13.71 3.85 20.71
N THR A 23 -13.49 2.57 21.03
CA THR A 23 -12.16 1.94 20.94
C THR A 23 -11.59 2.04 19.52
N VAL A 24 -12.36 1.60 18.51
CA VAL A 24 -11.92 1.64 17.10
C VAL A 24 -11.67 3.08 16.64
N THR A 25 -12.53 4.03 17.02
CA THR A 25 -12.38 5.43 16.62
C THR A 25 -11.14 6.06 17.27
N LEU A 26 -10.90 5.80 18.56
CA LEU A 26 -9.70 6.28 19.24
C LEU A 26 -8.42 5.68 18.64
N LEU A 27 -8.43 4.39 18.26
CA LEU A 27 -7.30 3.77 17.55
C LEU A 27 -7.07 4.43 16.19
N LYS A 28 -8.13 4.71 15.42
CA LYS A 28 -8.02 5.45 14.15
C LYS A 28 -7.38 6.82 14.35
N LEU A 29 -7.90 7.60 15.29
CA LEU A 29 -7.40 8.95 15.58
C LEU A 29 -5.94 8.92 16.04
N PHE A 30 -5.60 8.01 16.95
CA PHE A 30 -4.24 7.85 17.45
C PHE A 30 -3.27 7.47 16.34
N PHE A 31 -3.56 6.40 15.59
CA PHE A 31 -2.66 5.93 14.53
C PHE A 31 -2.59 6.90 13.34
N ALA A 32 -3.68 7.58 12.99
CA ALA A 32 -3.65 8.61 11.97
C ALA A 32 -2.73 9.79 12.34
N ALA A 33 -2.54 10.06 13.64
CA ALA A 33 -1.68 11.14 14.14
C ALA A 33 -0.20 10.75 14.24
N VAL A 34 0.14 9.47 14.32
CA VAL A 34 1.53 9.00 14.49
C VAL A 34 2.13 8.35 13.24
N LEU A 35 1.30 7.82 12.33
CA LEU A 35 1.77 7.24 11.07
C LEU A 35 1.99 8.33 10.02
N ASP A 36 3.08 8.21 9.27
CA ASP A 36 3.26 8.99 8.04
C ASP A 36 2.29 8.52 6.95
N LEU A 37 2.10 9.28 5.87
CA LEU A 37 1.24 8.87 4.77
C LEU A 37 1.82 7.66 4.03
N TYR A 38 0.96 6.75 3.60
CA TYR A 38 1.32 5.66 2.69
C TYR A 38 1.51 6.19 1.24
N SER A 39 2.12 5.40 0.35
CA SER A 39 2.38 5.80 -1.04
C SER A 39 1.13 6.19 -1.81
N ASP A 40 0.00 5.55 -1.53
CA ASP A 40 -1.27 5.91 -2.16
C ASP A 40 -1.81 7.22 -1.61
N GLU A 41 -1.75 7.42 -0.29
CA GLU A 41 -2.30 8.60 0.36
C GLU A 41 -1.57 9.88 -0.08
N VAL A 42 -0.24 9.83 -0.16
CA VAL A 42 0.54 11.00 -0.60
C VAL A 42 0.33 11.30 -2.07
N PHE A 43 0.14 10.27 -2.92
CA PHE A 43 -0.21 10.50 -4.31
C PHE A 43 -1.60 11.13 -4.45
N TYR A 44 -2.61 10.68 -3.69
CA TYR A 44 -3.94 11.30 -3.71
C TYR A 44 -3.92 12.73 -3.19
N TRP A 45 -3.10 13.01 -2.18
CA TRP A 45 -2.82 14.38 -1.77
C TRP A 45 -2.17 15.18 -2.90
N GLN A 46 -1.12 14.67 -3.54
CA GLN A 46 -0.42 15.38 -4.61
C GLN A 46 -1.35 15.63 -5.80
N ALA A 47 -2.15 14.64 -6.19
CA ALA A 47 -3.21 14.78 -7.19
C ALA A 47 -4.19 15.91 -6.85
N SER A 48 -4.55 16.07 -5.57
CA SER A 48 -5.43 17.16 -5.12
C SER A 48 -4.85 18.56 -5.35
N THR A 49 -3.52 18.68 -5.45
CA THR A 49 -2.84 19.95 -5.78
C THR A 49 -2.91 20.30 -7.27
N TYR A 50 -3.30 19.34 -8.12
CA TYR A 50 -3.56 19.51 -9.55
C TYR A 50 -5.02 19.12 -9.90
N PRO A 51 -6.05 19.90 -9.50
CA PRO A 51 -7.44 19.48 -9.62
C PRO A 51 -7.85 19.06 -11.04
N ALA A 52 -8.23 17.80 -11.18
CA ALA A 52 -8.76 17.21 -12.40
C ALA A 52 -10.03 16.40 -12.11
N LEU A 53 -10.84 16.12 -13.15
CA LEU A 53 -12.01 15.25 -13.01
C LEU A 53 -11.61 13.79 -12.77
N ALA A 54 -10.48 13.35 -13.31
CA ALA A 54 -9.88 12.06 -13.02
C ALA A 54 -8.38 12.14 -13.27
N TYR A 55 -7.68 11.18 -12.67
CA TYR A 55 -6.24 10.96 -12.79
C TYR A 55 -6.01 9.58 -13.41
N SER A 56 -4.76 9.24 -13.70
CA SER A 56 -4.42 7.98 -14.38
C SER A 56 -4.90 6.73 -13.63
N ASP A 57 -4.94 6.75 -12.31
CA ASP A 57 -5.40 5.63 -11.50
C ASP A 57 -6.88 5.73 -11.10
N LEU A 58 -7.36 6.90 -10.68
CA LEU A 58 -8.71 7.05 -10.11
C LEU A 58 -9.44 8.32 -10.58
N PRO A 59 -10.79 8.32 -10.57
CA PRO A 59 -11.54 9.56 -10.65
C PRO A 59 -11.39 10.42 -9.37
N PHE A 60 -11.82 11.68 -9.46
CA PHE A 60 -11.42 12.73 -8.52
C PHE A 60 -11.75 12.53 -7.03
N MET A 61 -12.75 11.71 -6.66
CA MET A 61 -13.34 11.72 -5.32
C MET A 61 -12.31 11.53 -4.20
N THR A 62 -11.37 10.59 -4.35
CA THR A 62 -10.36 10.29 -3.33
C THR A 62 -9.41 11.47 -3.15
N SER A 63 -8.86 12.00 -4.26
CA SER A 63 -7.98 13.18 -4.23
C SER A 63 -8.70 14.41 -3.67
N PHE A 64 -9.98 14.61 -4.01
CA PHE A 64 -10.79 15.72 -3.52
C PHE A 64 -10.96 15.67 -2.00
N LEU A 65 -11.26 14.49 -1.45
CA LEU A 65 -11.34 14.29 0.00
C LEU A 65 -9.98 14.50 0.68
N ALA A 66 -8.89 13.98 0.10
CA ALA A 66 -7.54 14.20 0.62
C ALA A 66 -7.18 15.70 0.64
N GLY A 67 -7.49 16.44 -0.42
CA GLY A 67 -7.28 17.87 -0.53
C GLY A 67 -8.09 18.69 0.48
N ILE A 68 -9.38 18.37 0.70
CA ILE A 68 -10.18 19.01 1.75
C ILE A 68 -9.51 18.85 3.12
N GLY A 69 -8.99 17.65 3.42
CA GLY A 69 -8.26 17.39 4.64
C GLY A 69 -6.98 18.23 4.74
N ALA A 70 -6.20 18.28 3.66
CA ALA A 70 -4.92 18.98 3.60
C ALA A 70 -5.02 20.50 3.82
N ILE A 71 -6.14 21.13 3.45
CA ILE A 71 -6.38 22.57 3.67
C ILE A 71 -6.38 22.94 5.16
N LEU A 72 -6.69 22.00 6.05
CA LEU A 72 -6.79 22.28 7.49
C LEU A 72 -5.42 22.48 8.16
N ASP A 73 -4.40 21.78 7.69
CA ASP A 73 -3.02 21.87 8.17
C ASP A 73 -2.10 21.24 7.11
N GLU A 74 -1.29 22.07 6.46
CA GLU A 74 -0.39 21.66 5.38
C GLU A 74 0.72 20.73 5.91
N GLY A 75 1.06 19.70 5.14
CA GLY A 75 2.09 18.73 5.54
C GLY A 75 1.75 17.85 6.74
N ASN A 76 0.47 17.81 7.18
CA ASN A 76 0.03 16.98 8.29
C ASN A 76 -0.74 15.72 7.84
N PRO A 77 -0.20 14.50 8.03
CA PRO A 77 -0.87 13.27 7.64
C PRO A 77 -2.26 13.07 8.29
N PHE A 78 -2.44 13.57 9.51
CA PHE A 78 -3.69 13.43 10.26
C PHE A 78 -4.85 14.17 9.58
N THR A 79 -4.61 15.40 9.12
CA THR A 79 -5.66 16.24 8.53
C THR A 79 -6.09 15.71 7.16
N VAL A 80 -5.15 15.21 6.35
CA VAL A 80 -5.43 14.49 5.09
C VAL A 80 -6.39 13.31 5.32
N ARG A 81 -6.20 12.57 6.41
CA ARG A 81 -7.04 11.41 6.77
C ARG A 81 -8.37 11.78 7.39
N LEU A 82 -8.56 13.01 7.90
CA LEU A 82 -9.75 13.37 8.69
C LEU A 82 -11.08 13.12 7.95
N PRO A 83 -11.26 13.49 6.66
CA PRO A 83 -12.49 13.16 5.93
C PRO A 83 -12.71 11.64 5.85
N PHE A 84 -11.65 10.85 5.65
CA PHE A 84 -11.72 9.40 5.59
C PHE A 84 -12.03 8.77 6.95
N ILE A 85 -11.48 9.30 8.04
CA ILE A 85 -11.81 8.87 9.41
C ILE A 85 -13.31 9.05 9.66
N VAL A 86 -13.87 10.21 9.27
CA VAL A 86 -15.30 10.50 9.44
C VAL A 86 -16.15 9.54 8.61
N LEU A 87 -15.85 9.40 7.31
CA LEU A 87 -16.61 8.51 6.42
C LEU A 87 -16.50 7.03 6.82
N GLY A 88 -15.29 6.57 7.15
CA GLY A 88 -15.04 5.19 7.57
C GLY A 88 -15.65 4.87 8.93
N SER A 89 -15.69 5.83 9.86
CA SER A 89 -16.35 5.67 11.16
C SER A 89 -17.88 5.73 11.06
N ALA A 90 -18.43 6.27 9.96
CA ALA A 90 -19.86 6.23 9.69
C ALA A 90 -20.37 4.85 9.26
N LEU A 91 -19.49 3.94 8.80
CA LEU A 91 -19.89 2.64 8.22
C LEU A 91 -20.79 1.78 9.14
N PRO A 92 -20.49 1.58 10.44
CA PRO A 92 -21.38 0.81 11.32
C PRO A 92 -22.78 1.42 11.44
N PHE A 93 -22.88 2.75 11.42
CA PHE A 93 -24.16 3.46 11.46
C PHE A 93 -24.90 3.37 10.11
N LEU A 94 -24.18 3.34 9.00
CA LEU A 94 -24.78 3.08 7.69
C LEU A 94 -25.29 1.64 7.58
N VAL A 95 -24.57 0.67 8.14
CA VAL A 95 -25.03 -0.72 8.25
C VAL A 95 -26.30 -0.80 9.12
N TYR A 96 -26.34 -0.09 10.25
CA TYR A 96 -27.56 0.05 11.05
C TYR A 96 -28.71 0.62 10.21
N TRP A 97 -28.47 1.72 9.50
CA TRP A 97 -29.46 2.39 8.66
C TRP A 97 -29.97 1.50 7.52
N LEU A 98 -29.10 0.70 6.89
CA LEU A 98 -29.48 -0.26 5.86
C LEU A 98 -30.29 -1.42 6.46
N SER A 99 -29.88 -1.94 7.61
CA SER A 99 -30.48 -3.11 8.26
C SER A 99 -31.84 -2.81 8.90
N LEU A 100 -32.03 -1.62 9.45
CA LEU A 100 -33.24 -1.26 10.22
C LEU A 100 -34.58 -1.50 9.49
N PRO A 101 -34.78 -1.10 8.22
CA PRO A 101 -36.04 -1.35 7.52
C PRO A 101 -36.20 -2.78 6.99
N ILE A 102 -35.12 -3.57 6.96
CA ILE A 102 -35.11 -4.96 6.46
C ILE A 102 -35.32 -5.94 7.62
N THR A 103 -34.85 -5.58 8.81
CA THR A 103 -34.87 -6.42 10.01
C THR A 103 -35.65 -5.73 11.13
N ASN A 104 -35.18 -5.85 12.38
CA ASN A 104 -35.73 -5.12 13.52
C ASN A 104 -34.62 -4.31 14.20
N ARG A 105 -35.01 -3.39 15.10
CA ARG A 105 -34.07 -2.47 15.76
C ARG A 105 -32.91 -3.17 16.47
N GLN A 106 -33.15 -4.34 17.07
CA GLN A 106 -32.12 -5.11 17.75
C GLN A 106 -31.14 -5.72 16.73
N GLN A 107 -31.65 -6.35 15.67
CA GLN A 107 -30.84 -6.90 14.59
C GLN A 107 -29.98 -5.85 13.90
N ALA A 108 -30.55 -4.67 13.62
CA ALA A 108 -29.81 -3.58 13.02
C ALA A 108 -28.64 -3.13 13.88
N LEU A 109 -28.82 -3.06 15.21
CA LEU A 109 -27.74 -2.71 16.13
C LEU A 109 -26.68 -3.82 16.22
N GLU A 110 -27.11 -5.08 16.22
CA GLU A 110 -26.19 -6.22 16.18
C GLU A 110 -25.38 -6.24 14.87
N SER A 111 -25.99 -5.91 13.72
CA SER A 111 -25.28 -5.73 12.45
C SER A 111 -24.22 -4.62 12.54
N ALA A 112 -24.53 -3.49 13.17
CA ALA A 112 -23.55 -2.42 13.41
C ALA A 112 -22.39 -2.90 14.31
N GLY A 113 -22.70 -3.67 15.36
CA GLY A 113 -21.69 -4.31 16.20
C GLY A 113 -20.80 -5.29 15.44
N ILE A 114 -21.39 -6.16 14.61
CA ILE A 114 -20.64 -7.13 13.78
C ILE A 114 -19.79 -6.42 12.73
N CYS A 115 -20.23 -5.27 12.20
CA CYS A 115 -19.41 -4.45 11.31
C CYS A 115 -18.07 -4.07 11.96
N LEU A 116 -18.07 -3.75 13.26
CA LEU A 116 -16.85 -3.48 14.04
C LEU A 116 -15.97 -4.72 14.25
N CYS A 117 -16.53 -5.92 14.06
CA CYS A 117 -15.82 -7.19 14.18
C CYS A 117 -15.21 -7.65 12.84
N VAL A 118 -15.45 -6.95 11.73
CA VAL A 118 -14.83 -7.26 10.43
C VAL A 118 -13.54 -6.46 10.33
N PRO A 119 -12.34 -7.07 10.41
CA PRO A 119 -11.08 -6.33 10.55
C PRO A 119 -10.88 -5.26 9.49
N LEU A 120 -11.06 -5.61 8.21
CA LEU A 120 -10.93 -4.66 7.11
C LEU A 120 -11.97 -3.54 7.14
N ALA A 121 -13.23 -3.83 7.50
CA ALA A 121 -14.29 -2.82 7.54
C ALA A 121 -14.03 -1.80 8.66
N SER A 122 -13.61 -2.29 9.82
CA SER A 122 -13.24 -1.46 10.96
C SER A 122 -12.00 -0.63 10.72
N PHE A 123 -11.04 -1.15 9.95
CA PHE A 123 -9.82 -0.46 9.58
C PHE A 123 -10.08 0.74 8.65
N LEU A 124 -11.11 0.67 7.79
CA LEU A 124 -11.41 1.73 6.84
C LEU A 124 -11.58 3.09 7.50
N GLY A 125 -10.96 4.10 6.91
CA GLY A 125 -10.87 5.45 7.43
C GLY A 125 -9.63 5.72 8.26
N LEU A 126 -8.83 4.71 8.65
CA LEU A 126 -7.49 5.00 9.15
C LEU A 126 -6.62 5.60 8.04
N LEU A 127 -6.68 5.01 6.84
CA LEU A 127 -5.96 5.49 5.67
C LEU A 127 -6.88 6.25 4.71
N ALA A 128 -6.31 7.23 4.02
CA ALA A 128 -6.93 8.02 2.96
C ALA A 128 -6.95 7.25 1.63
N VAL A 129 -7.79 6.20 1.55
CA VAL A 129 -7.87 5.28 0.40
C VAL A 129 -9.27 5.28 -0.26
N PRO A 130 -9.38 4.94 -1.55
CA PRO A 130 -10.66 4.97 -2.28
C PRO A 130 -11.73 4.04 -1.70
N ASP A 131 -11.35 2.98 -1.01
CA ASP A 131 -12.29 2.01 -0.40
C ASP A 131 -13.28 2.65 0.58
N VAL A 132 -12.88 3.75 1.23
CA VAL A 132 -13.72 4.45 2.21
C VAL A 132 -14.93 5.11 1.53
N PRO A 133 -14.77 6.08 0.60
CA PRO A 133 -15.91 6.62 -0.15
C PRO A 133 -16.62 5.55 -1.00
N LEU A 134 -15.89 4.56 -1.55
CA LEU A 134 -16.48 3.48 -2.34
C LEU A 134 -17.52 2.69 -1.54
N LEU A 135 -17.17 2.23 -0.33
CA LEU A 135 -18.14 1.50 0.50
C LEU A 135 -19.25 2.39 1.03
N LEU A 136 -18.94 3.63 1.41
CA LEU A 136 -19.95 4.58 1.88
C LEU A 136 -21.05 4.77 0.82
N PHE A 137 -20.65 5.12 -0.40
CA PHE A 137 -21.58 5.27 -1.53
C PHE A 137 -22.21 3.95 -1.96
N GLY A 138 -21.50 2.83 -1.80
CA GLY A 138 -22.00 1.49 -2.06
C GLY A 138 -23.18 1.13 -1.14
N VAL A 139 -23.01 1.29 0.18
CA VAL A 139 -24.06 1.03 1.18
C VAL A 139 -25.23 2.01 1.02
N LEU A 140 -24.95 3.29 0.75
CA LEU A 140 -25.99 4.29 0.49
C LEU A 140 -26.79 3.96 -0.77
N SER A 141 -26.14 3.66 -1.89
CA SER A 141 -26.82 3.30 -3.15
C SER A 141 -27.71 2.07 -3.00
N VAL A 142 -27.22 1.00 -2.34
CA VAL A 142 -28.00 -0.21 -2.05
C VAL A 142 -29.18 0.10 -1.14
N GLY A 143 -28.96 0.88 -0.07
CA GLY A 143 -30.01 1.20 0.89
C GLY A 143 -31.08 2.14 0.36
N PHE A 144 -30.74 3.05 -0.56
CA PHE A 144 -31.73 3.86 -1.27
C PHE A 144 -32.45 3.05 -2.33
N PHE A 145 -31.76 2.15 -3.04
CA PHE A 145 -32.38 1.28 -4.03
C PHE A 145 -33.40 0.33 -3.39
N ASP A 146 -33.06 -0.30 -2.26
CA ASP A 146 -34.00 -1.10 -1.46
C ASP A 146 -35.27 -0.30 -1.09
N ARG A 147 -35.10 0.94 -0.60
CA ARG A 147 -36.23 1.82 -0.24
C ARG A 147 -37.04 2.25 -1.46
N ALA A 148 -36.38 2.46 -2.60
CA ALA A 148 -37.02 2.80 -3.86
C ALA A 148 -37.89 1.64 -4.35
N LEU A 149 -37.40 0.40 -4.26
CA LEU A 149 -38.14 -0.81 -4.60
C LEU A 149 -39.37 -1.00 -3.69
N ARG A 150 -39.24 -0.82 -2.37
CA ARG A 150 -40.34 -1.03 -1.42
C ARG A 150 -41.40 0.07 -1.43
N THR A 151 -41.01 1.32 -1.63
CA THR A 151 -41.92 2.47 -1.45
C THR A 151 -42.26 3.23 -2.73
N ASN A 152 -41.50 2.99 -3.80
CA ASN A 152 -41.61 3.66 -5.08
C ASN A 152 -41.64 5.22 -5.02
N LYS A 153 -41.07 5.82 -3.98
CA LYS A 153 -40.98 7.28 -3.82
C LYS A 153 -39.85 7.84 -4.68
N LEU A 154 -40.13 8.90 -5.44
CA LEU A 154 -39.16 9.51 -6.38
C LEU A 154 -37.84 9.90 -5.72
N LYS A 155 -37.87 10.45 -4.50
CA LYS A 155 -36.68 10.85 -3.76
C LYS A 155 -35.66 9.72 -3.56
N PHE A 156 -36.11 8.48 -3.42
CA PHE A 156 -35.21 7.35 -3.24
C PHE A 156 -34.61 6.90 -4.56
N TRP A 157 -35.35 6.98 -5.67
CA TRP A 157 -34.80 6.76 -7.01
C TRP A 157 -33.72 7.79 -7.37
N ILE A 158 -33.98 9.08 -7.11
CA ILE A 158 -32.99 10.15 -7.30
C ILE A 158 -31.75 9.89 -6.43
N ALA A 159 -31.93 9.57 -5.14
CA ALA A 159 -30.83 9.26 -4.24
C ALA A 159 -30.01 8.03 -4.70
N THR A 160 -30.66 6.97 -5.19
CA THR A 160 -29.97 5.80 -5.77
C THR A 160 -29.07 6.21 -6.93
N GLY A 161 -29.60 7.03 -7.86
CA GLY A 161 -28.82 7.53 -8.99
C GLY A 161 -27.65 8.39 -8.54
N ALA A 162 -27.89 9.34 -7.65
CA ALA A 162 -26.87 10.28 -7.16
C ALA A 162 -25.72 9.56 -6.42
N PHE A 163 -26.03 8.64 -5.50
CA PHE A 163 -24.98 7.90 -4.79
C PHE A 163 -24.25 6.89 -5.68
N THR A 164 -24.93 6.32 -6.68
CA THR A 164 -24.24 5.51 -7.71
C THR A 164 -23.28 6.37 -8.53
N ALA A 165 -23.68 7.58 -8.92
CA ALA A 165 -22.82 8.51 -9.66
C ALA A 165 -21.57 8.91 -8.85
N LEU A 166 -21.74 9.26 -7.57
CA LEU A 166 -20.62 9.59 -6.66
C LEU A 166 -19.68 8.39 -6.47
N GLY A 167 -20.23 7.18 -6.39
CA GLY A 167 -19.45 5.95 -6.33
C GLY A 167 -18.63 5.69 -7.60
N LEU A 168 -19.22 5.90 -8.78
CA LEU A 168 -18.52 5.80 -10.06
C LEU A 168 -17.41 6.87 -10.20
N CYS A 169 -17.57 8.02 -9.55
CA CYS A 169 -16.52 9.05 -9.42
C CYS A 169 -15.41 8.68 -8.40
N THR A 170 -15.45 7.49 -7.80
CA THR A 170 -14.45 7.06 -6.80
C THR A 170 -13.45 6.05 -7.36
N HIS A 171 -13.92 5.03 -8.08
CA HIS A 171 -13.07 3.94 -8.58
C HIS A 171 -13.83 3.06 -9.58
N TYR A 172 -13.12 2.50 -10.57
CA TYR A 172 -13.60 1.40 -11.44
C TYR A 172 -14.30 0.24 -10.69
N ARG A 173 -13.83 -0.15 -9.50
CA ARG A 173 -14.44 -1.24 -8.71
C ARG A 173 -15.90 -0.96 -8.34
N PHE A 174 -16.32 0.30 -8.33
CA PHE A 174 -17.70 0.66 -8.03
C PHE A 174 -18.69 0.13 -9.08
N PHE A 175 -18.27 -0.16 -10.32
CA PHE A 175 -19.13 -0.74 -11.36
C PHE A 175 -19.82 -2.04 -10.93
N LEU A 176 -19.28 -2.77 -9.95
CA LEU A 176 -19.89 -3.98 -9.42
C LEU A 176 -21.23 -3.73 -8.71
N TYR A 177 -21.46 -2.54 -8.15
CA TYR A 177 -22.74 -2.17 -7.51
C TYR A 177 -23.90 -2.04 -8.52
N PRO A 178 -23.83 -1.19 -9.57
CA PRO A 178 -24.87 -1.13 -10.58
C PRO A 178 -24.98 -2.45 -11.37
N THR A 179 -23.87 -3.17 -11.59
CA THR A 179 -23.90 -4.50 -12.21
C THR A 179 -24.73 -5.47 -11.37
N ALA A 180 -24.51 -5.52 -10.06
CA ALA A 180 -25.32 -6.34 -9.16
C ALA A 180 -26.79 -5.94 -9.17
N ALA A 181 -27.11 -4.63 -9.18
CA ALA A 181 -28.49 -4.17 -9.27
C ALA A 181 -29.18 -4.61 -10.58
N ILE A 182 -28.46 -4.54 -11.71
CA ILE A 182 -28.95 -5.00 -13.02
C ILE A 182 -29.15 -6.53 -13.01
N LEU A 183 -28.17 -7.30 -12.52
CA LEU A 183 -28.27 -8.75 -12.39
C LEU A 183 -29.47 -9.14 -11.52
N PHE A 184 -29.68 -8.46 -10.40
CA PHE A 184 -30.86 -8.61 -9.56
C PHE A 184 -32.16 -8.37 -10.33
N LEU A 185 -32.28 -7.25 -11.06
CA LEU A 185 -33.47 -6.92 -11.85
C LEU A 185 -33.75 -7.91 -12.98
N CYS A 186 -32.71 -8.53 -13.56
CA CYS A 186 -32.83 -9.52 -14.63
C CYS A 186 -33.18 -10.92 -14.10
N ILE A 187 -32.46 -11.37 -13.06
CA ILE A 187 -32.53 -12.76 -12.56
C ILE A 187 -33.74 -12.93 -11.64
N PHE A 188 -34.00 -11.99 -10.73
CA PHE A 188 -35.04 -12.11 -9.73
C PHE A 188 -36.40 -11.70 -10.31
N SER A 189 -37.20 -12.68 -10.73
CA SER A 189 -38.49 -12.48 -11.42
C SER A 189 -39.41 -11.44 -10.76
N PRO A 190 -39.58 -11.38 -9.43
CA PRO A 190 -40.43 -10.37 -8.80
C PRO A 190 -39.99 -8.91 -8.99
N ALA A 191 -38.71 -8.67 -9.32
CA ALA A 191 -38.18 -7.32 -9.54
C ALA A 191 -38.22 -6.87 -11.01
N ARG A 192 -38.44 -7.79 -11.97
CA ARG A 192 -38.51 -7.46 -13.42
C ARG A 192 -39.51 -6.38 -13.81
N PRO A 193 -40.69 -6.23 -13.16
CA PRO A 193 -41.61 -5.12 -13.49
C PRO A 193 -40.98 -3.73 -13.34
N GLN A 194 -39.89 -3.58 -12.58
CA GLN A 194 -39.21 -2.29 -12.41
C GLN A 194 -38.59 -1.76 -13.71
N TRP A 195 -38.33 -2.60 -14.72
CA TRP A 195 -37.89 -2.13 -16.04
C TRP A 195 -38.92 -1.21 -16.72
N GLN A 196 -40.20 -1.31 -16.34
CA GLN A 196 -41.26 -0.44 -16.83
C GLN A 196 -41.43 0.82 -15.96
N ASN A 197 -40.68 0.96 -14.86
CA ASN A 197 -40.78 2.09 -13.95
C ASN A 197 -39.92 3.26 -14.46
N PRO A 198 -40.50 4.41 -14.87
CA PRO A 198 -39.73 5.54 -15.38
C PRO A 198 -38.76 6.12 -14.34
N LYS A 199 -39.02 5.92 -13.05
CA LYS A 199 -38.15 6.39 -11.97
C LYS A 199 -36.84 5.59 -11.89
N LEU A 200 -36.85 4.32 -12.29
CA LEU A 200 -35.63 3.52 -12.43
C LEU A 200 -34.74 4.11 -13.53
N TRP A 201 -35.33 4.43 -14.69
CA TRP A 201 -34.60 5.04 -15.81
C TRP A 201 -34.02 6.41 -15.45
N LEU A 202 -34.75 7.22 -14.67
CA LEU A 202 -34.20 8.45 -14.12
C LEU A 202 -33.00 8.18 -13.20
N ALA A 203 -33.07 7.18 -12.33
CA ALA A 203 -31.95 6.80 -11.46
C ALA A 203 -30.73 6.34 -12.27
N ILE A 204 -30.94 5.56 -13.33
CA ILE A 204 -29.89 5.13 -14.27
C ILE A 204 -29.27 6.34 -14.97
N ALA A 205 -30.09 7.26 -15.50
CA ALA A 205 -29.60 8.46 -16.18
C ALA A 205 -28.73 9.33 -15.26
N ILE A 206 -29.14 9.53 -14.00
CA ILE A 206 -28.34 10.25 -13.00
C ILE A 206 -27.05 9.47 -12.70
N ALA A 207 -27.13 8.15 -12.49
CA ALA A 207 -25.96 7.32 -12.22
C ALA A 207 -24.91 7.39 -13.35
N SER A 208 -25.35 7.37 -14.61
CA SER A 208 -24.48 7.44 -15.78
C SER A 208 -23.65 8.73 -15.86
N ILE A 209 -24.10 9.83 -15.24
CA ILE A 209 -23.29 11.06 -15.14
C ILE A 209 -21.97 10.79 -14.42
N GLY A 210 -21.96 9.88 -13.44
CA GLY A 210 -20.75 9.50 -12.69
C GLY A 210 -19.69 8.79 -13.54
N LEU A 211 -20.00 8.38 -14.77
CA LEU A 211 -19.02 7.83 -15.72
C LEU A 211 -18.23 8.91 -16.46
N ALA A 212 -18.74 10.15 -16.49
CA ALA A 212 -18.13 11.24 -17.26
C ALA A 212 -16.65 11.46 -16.93
N PRO A 213 -16.20 11.45 -15.66
CA PRO A 213 -14.79 11.69 -15.36
C PRO A 213 -13.84 10.65 -15.96
N ILE A 214 -14.22 9.38 -15.84
CA ILE A 214 -13.38 8.26 -16.30
C ILE A 214 -13.36 8.15 -17.81
N LEU A 215 -14.52 8.39 -18.46
CA LEU A 215 -14.64 8.40 -19.91
C LEU A 215 -13.84 9.57 -20.50
N TRP A 216 -13.97 10.76 -19.92
CA TRP A 216 -13.23 11.95 -20.34
C TRP A 216 -11.72 11.73 -20.27
N PHE A 217 -11.23 11.23 -19.14
CA PHE A 217 -9.79 10.99 -18.95
C PHE A 217 -9.26 9.99 -19.98
N ASN A 218 -9.93 8.85 -20.15
CA ASN A 218 -9.46 7.83 -21.09
C ASN A 218 -9.50 8.30 -22.54
N LEU A 219 -10.55 9.02 -22.95
CA LEU A 219 -10.62 9.58 -24.30
C LEU A 219 -9.56 10.66 -24.57
N SER A 220 -9.10 11.35 -23.52
CA SER A 220 -8.10 12.42 -23.64
C SER A 220 -6.66 11.93 -23.49
N ASN A 221 -6.43 10.73 -22.92
CA ASN A 221 -5.11 10.23 -22.55
C ASN A 221 -4.88 8.79 -23.05
N GLU A 222 -5.27 8.52 -24.30
CA GLU A 222 -4.98 7.27 -25.03
C GLU A 222 -5.43 5.99 -24.29
N LEU A 223 -6.54 6.06 -23.57
CA LEU A 223 -7.09 4.97 -22.76
C LEU A 223 -6.12 4.45 -21.67
N SER A 224 -5.12 5.23 -21.26
CA SER A 224 -4.07 4.82 -20.32
C SER A 224 -4.60 4.23 -19.01
N SER A 225 -5.63 4.83 -18.42
CA SER A 225 -6.25 4.33 -17.19
C SER A 225 -6.95 2.99 -17.40
N ALA A 226 -7.67 2.81 -18.51
CA ALA A 226 -8.32 1.55 -18.85
C ALA A 226 -7.29 0.45 -19.20
N SER A 227 -6.26 0.78 -19.97
CA SER A 227 -5.14 -0.13 -20.27
C SER A 227 -4.52 -0.63 -18.98
N PHE A 228 -4.23 0.29 -18.05
CA PHE A 228 -3.71 -0.08 -16.75
C PHE A 228 -4.59 -1.13 -16.05
N TYR A 229 -5.88 -0.87 -15.84
CA TYR A 229 -6.72 -1.81 -15.09
C TYR A 229 -7.00 -3.15 -15.78
N PHE A 230 -7.15 -3.16 -17.11
CA PHE A 230 -7.62 -4.33 -17.85
C PHE A 230 -6.50 -5.11 -18.53
N ILE A 231 -5.31 -4.52 -18.69
CA ILE A 231 -4.17 -5.10 -19.42
C ILE A 231 -2.95 -5.12 -18.51
N ASP A 232 -2.46 -3.97 -18.06
CA ASP A 232 -1.11 -3.87 -17.49
C ASP A 232 -1.03 -4.19 -15.99
N ARG A 233 -2.16 -4.12 -15.26
CA ARG A 233 -2.20 -4.32 -13.80
C ARG A 233 -1.79 -5.72 -13.39
N HIS A 234 -2.06 -6.70 -14.24
CA HIS A 234 -1.83 -8.12 -13.96
C HIS A 234 -1.22 -8.80 -15.19
N PRO A 235 -0.41 -9.86 -14.99
CA PRO A 235 0.08 -10.66 -16.11
C PRO A 235 -1.05 -11.39 -16.87
N TRP A 236 -2.22 -11.54 -16.25
CA TRP A 236 -3.36 -12.31 -16.77
C TRP A 236 -3.04 -13.79 -17.08
N GLU A 237 -2.01 -14.30 -16.43
CA GLU A 237 -1.59 -15.70 -16.51
C GLU A 237 -2.17 -16.52 -15.36
N PHE A 238 -2.55 -17.77 -15.64
CA PHE A 238 -3.11 -18.65 -14.62
C PHE A 238 -2.04 -19.05 -13.59
N GLN A 239 -2.36 -18.84 -12.32
CA GLN A 239 -1.55 -19.14 -11.15
C GLN A 239 -2.36 -19.95 -10.15
N LEU A 240 -1.91 -21.17 -9.86
CA LEU A 240 -2.60 -22.09 -8.94
C LEU A 240 -2.75 -21.49 -7.52
N THR A 241 -1.78 -20.68 -7.10
CA THR A 241 -1.77 -19.99 -5.81
C THR A 241 -2.93 -19.00 -5.65
N GLY A 242 -3.51 -18.52 -6.76
CA GLY A 242 -4.69 -17.66 -6.74
C GLY A 242 -5.95 -18.37 -6.21
N LEU A 243 -6.06 -19.71 -6.33
CA LEU A 243 -7.15 -20.48 -5.72
C LEU A 243 -7.14 -20.40 -4.18
N LEU A 244 -5.98 -20.09 -3.57
CA LEU A 244 -5.86 -19.87 -2.13
C LEU A 244 -6.53 -18.56 -1.67
N HIS A 245 -7.03 -17.72 -2.58
CA HIS A 245 -7.70 -16.47 -2.25
C HIS A 245 -8.87 -16.69 -1.27
N PHE A 246 -9.62 -17.78 -1.39
CA PHE A 246 -10.68 -18.13 -0.43
C PHE A 246 -10.14 -18.31 0.99
N LEU A 247 -8.98 -18.97 1.15
CA LEU A 247 -8.34 -19.16 2.46
C LEU A 247 -7.75 -17.84 2.99
N LYS A 248 -7.20 -17.00 2.10
CA LYS A 248 -6.73 -15.65 2.46
C LYS A 248 -7.88 -14.79 3.01
N GLN A 249 -9.04 -14.81 2.36
CA GLN A 249 -10.25 -14.10 2.83
C GLN A 249 -10.76 -14.64 4.18
N ALA A 250 -10.72 -15.97 4.36
CA ALA A 250 -11.07 -16.59 5.63
C ALA A 250 -10.12 -16.16 6.77
N GLY A 251 -8.81 -16.13 6.50
CA GLY A 251 -7.82 -15.62 7.46
C GLY A 251 -8.04 -14.15 7.82
N LEU A 252 -8.27 -13.30 6.81
CA LEU A 252 -8.40 -11.85 6.96
C LEU A 252 -9.68 -11.42 7.68
N THR A 253 -10.79 -12.12 7.45
CA THR A 253 -12.06 -11.88 8.13
C THR A 253 -12.14 -12.57 9.49
N SER A 254 -11.18 -13.46 9.80
CA SER A 254 -11.23 -14.56 10.77
C SER A 254 -12.08 -15.76 10.30
N PRO A 255 -11.58 -17.01 10.44
CA PRO A 255 -12.30 -18.18 9.95
C PRO A 255 -13.73 -18.32 10.51
N PRO A 256 -14.01 -18.10 11.82
CA PRO A 256 -15.37 -18.21 12.35
C PRO A 256 -16.34 -17.18 11.74
N LEU A 257 -15.90 -15.94 11.54
CA LEU A 257 -16.74 -14.89 10.95
C LEU A 257 -16.95 -15.14 9.45
N TYR A 258 -15.95 -15.68 8.77
CA TYR A 258 -16.08 -16.09 7.38
C TYR A 258 -17.10 -17.23 7.19
N PHE A 259 -17.09 -18.25 8.05
CA PHE A 259 -18.14 -19.28 8.07
C PHE A 259 -19.53 -18.69 8.34
N LEU A 260 -19.62 -17.70 9.24
CA LEU A 260 -20.88 -16.99 9.47
C LEU A 260 -21.37 -16.26 8.21
N PHE A 261 -20.47 -15.65 7.43
CA PHE A 261 -20.81 -15.01 6.16
C PHE A 261 -21.26 -16.00 5.09
N LEU A 262 -20.63 -17.16 4.98
CA LEU A 262 -21.10 -18.23 4.11
C LEU A 262 -22.50 -18.72 4.52
N PHE A 263 -22.77 -18.82 5.82
CA PHE A 263 -24.10 -19.16 6.31
C PHE A 263 -25.12 -18.04 6.05
N ALA A 264 -24.72 -16.77 6.21
CA ALA A 264 -25.56 -15.62 5.87
C ALA A 264 -25.92 -15.58 4.38
N LEU A 265 -24.98 -15.92 3.48
CA LEU A 265 -25.25 -16.10 2.04
C LEU A 265 -26.33 -17.17 1.80
N PHE A 266 -26.20 -18.32 2.46
CA PHE A 266 -27.21 -19.39 2.35
C PHE A 266 -28.60 -18.94 2.84
N LEU A 267 -28.65 -18.19 3.94
CA LEU A 267 -29.92 -17.66 4.45
C LEU A 267 -30.53 -16.62 3.51
N LEU A 268 -29.71 -15.70 2.97
CA LEU A 268 -30.15 -14.74 1.95
C LEU A 268 -30.72 -15.46 0.72
N TYR A 269 -30.07 -16.53 0.27
CA TYR A 269 -30.60 -17.39 -0.79
C TYR A 269 -31.96 -17.98 -0.43
N LYS A 270 -32.10 -18.59 0.75
CA LYS A 270 -33.38 -19.15 1.19
C LYS A 270 -34.49 -18.11 1.27
N GLU A 271 -34.20 -16.93 1.82
CA GLU A 271 -35.16 -15.83 1.91
C GLU A 271 -35.52 -15.27 0.52
N SER A 272 -34.57 -15.21 -0.41
CA SER A 272 -34.85 -14.79 -1.79
C SER A 272 -35.83 -15.74 -2.49
N GLN A 273 -35.73 -17.06 -2.25
CA GLN A 273 -36.66 -18.05 -2.80
C GLN A 273 -38.08 -17.89 -2.25
N SER A 274 -38.23 -17.29 -1.07
CA SER A 274 -39.55 -16.96 -0.50
C SER A 274 -40.16 -15.66 -1.05
N GLY A 275 -39.49 -14.99 -2.01
CA GLY A 275 -39.96 -13.74 -2.60
C GLY A 275 -39.48 -12.47 -1.87
N ASN A 276 -38.58 -12.59 -0.89
CA ASN A 276 -38.04 -11.43 -0.16
C ASN A 276 -37.11 -10.60 -1.07
N ILE A 277 -37.62 -9.45 -1.53
CA ILE A 277 -36.93 -8.53 -2.46
C ILE A 277 -35.61 -8.03 -1.86
N SER A 278 -35.61 -7.60 -0.59
CA SER A 278 -34.41 -7.08 0.07
C SER A 278 -33.33 -8.16 0.19
N ALA A 279 -33.71 -9.38 0.57
CA ALA A 279 -32.76 -10.50 0.63
C ALA A 279 -32.17 -10.83 -0.74
N ALA A 280 -32.99 -10.85 -1.79
CA ALA A 280 -32.54 -11.10 -3.15
C ALA A 280 -31.56 -10.02 -3.67
N LEU A 281 -31.82 -8.74 -3.36
CA LEU A 281 -30.91 -7.64 -3.70
C LEU A 281 -29.57 -7.78 -2.96
N LEU A 282 -29.58 -7.95 -1.64
CA LEU A 282 -28.35 -8.08 -0.84
C LEU A 282 -27.54 -9.33 -1.24
N LEU A 283 -28.22 -10.43 -1.57
CA LEU A 283 -27.59 -11.63 -2.13
C LEU A 283 -26.86 -11.32 -3.44
N SER A 284 -27.54 -10.63 -4.37
CA SER A 284 -26.95 -10.28 -5.66
C SER A 284 -25.73 -9.37 -5.52
N VAL A 285 -25.80 -8.35 -4.66
CA VAL A 285 -24.64 -7.47 -4.37
C VAL A 285 -23.48 -8.26 -3.77
N SER A 286 -23.76 -9.14 -2.81
CA SER A 286 -22.73 -9.96 -2.17
C SER A 286 -22.08 -10.91 -3.17
N LEU A 287 -22.88 -11.71 -3.89
CA LEU A 287 -22.37 -12.68 -4.85
C LEU A 287 -21.60 -12.02 -5.98
N THR A 288 -22.09 -10.91 -6.55
CA THR A 288 -21.41 -10.21 -7.64
C THR A 288 -20.01 -9.75 -7.19
N ASN A 289 -19.92 -9.09 -6.05
CA ASN A 289 -18.63 -8.58 -5.55
C ASN A 289 -17.69 -9.71 -5.13
N LEU A 290 -18.19 -10.76 -4.46
CA LEU A 290 -17.34 -11.87 -4.01
C LEU A 290 -16.88 -12.77 -5.17
N LEU A 291 -17.79 -13.12 -6.09
CA LEU A 291 -17.48 -14.06 -7.17
C LEU A 291 -16.54 -13.43 -8.20
N VAL A 292 -16.66 -12.14 -8.53
CA VAL A 292 -15.76 -11.49 -9.48
C VAL A 292 -14.31 -11.63 -9.02
N TYR A 293 -13.98 -11.25 -7.78
CA TYR A 293 -12.60 -11.35 -7.30
C TYR A 293 -12.16 -12.78 -7.03
N PHE A 294 -13.06 -13.68 -6.61
CA PHE A 294 -12.74 -15.09 -6.48
C PHE A 294 -12.39 -15.73 -7.84
N LEU A 295 -13.15 -15.39 -8.89
CA LEU A 295 -12.92 -15.89 -10.25
C LEU A 295 -11.69 -15.25 -10.90
N LEU A 296 -11.39 -13.97 -10.62
CA LEU A 296 -10.20 -13.32 -11.18
C LEU A 296 -8.91 -13.72 -10.45
N ALA A 297 -8.98 -14.10 -9.17
CA ALA A 297 -7.78 -14.35 -8.36
C ALA A 297 -6.74 -15.30 -8.97
N PRO A 298 -7.09 -16.40 -9.66
CA PRO A 298 -6.12 -17.25 -10.35
C PRO A 298 -5.44 -16.60 -11.55
N TRP A 299 -5.94 -15.51 -12.11
CA TRP A 299 -5.34 -14.82 -13.26
C TRP A 299 -4.62 -13.54 -12.87
N THR A 300 -4.52 -13.26 -11.58
CA THR A 300 -3.92 -12.03 -11.08
C THR A 300 -2.79 -12.33 -10.13
N ASP A 301 -1.73 -11.54 -10.18
CA ASP A 301 -0.61 -11.66 -9.26
C ASP A 301 -0.99 -11.18 -7.84
N ALA A 302 -0.30 -11.75 -6.85
CA ALA A 302 -0.56 -11.46 -5.44
C ALA A 302 -0.10 -10.06 -5.00
N THR A 303 0.70 -9.37 -5.82
CA THR A 303 1.24 -8.04 -5.50
C THR A 303 0.28 -6.92 -5.91
N SER A 304 -0.44 -7.08 -7.02
CA SER A 304 -1.37 -6.11 -7.57
C SER A 304 -2.82 -6.38 -7.18
N THR A 305 -3.22 -7.65 -6.96
CA THR A 305 -4.59 -7.99 -6.49
C THR A 305 -4.64 -7.86 -5.00
N SER A 306 -5.36 -6.83 -4.55
CA SER A 306 -5.41 -6.57 -3.13
C SER A 306 -6.45 -7.41 -2.42
N ILE A 307 -6.02 -8.00 -1.31
CA ILE A 307 -6.84 -8.83 -0.41
C ILE A 307 -8.09 -8.10 0.12
N HIS A 308 -8.16 -6.77 0.04
CA HIS A 308 -9.30 -5.98 0.50
C HIS A 308 -10.42 -5.82 -0.54
N TRP A 309 -10.19 -6.12 -1.82
CA TRP A 309 -11.19 -5.87 -2.88
C TRP A 309 -12.56 -6.54 -2.66
N PRO A 310 -12.68 -7.76 -2.10
CA PRO A 310 -13.98 -8.39 -1.85
C PRO A 310 -14.83 -7.74 -0.76
N LEU A 311 -14.31 -6.74 -0.03
CA LEU A 311 -14.96 -6.14 1.14
C LEU A 311 -16.37 -5.59 0.84
N SER A 312 -16.60 -5.05 -0.35
CA SER A 312 -17.93 -4.61 -0.82
C SER A 312 -18.98 -5.71 -0.73
N GLY A 313 -18.58 -6.96 -0.97
CA GLY A 313 -19.44 -8.13 -0.90
C GLY A 313 -19.75 -8.60 0.53
N TYR A 314 -18.94 -8.21 1.52
CA TYR A 314 -19.22 -8.53 2.93
C TYR A 314 -20.24 -7.59 3.57
N MET A 315 -20.33 -6.32 3.12
CA MET A 315 -21.24 -5.34 3.74
C MET A 315 -22.71 -5.78 3.77
N PRO A 316 -23.30 -6.32 2.68
CA PRO A 316 -24.68 -6.82 2.74
C PRO A 316 -24.82 -8.07 3.62
N LEU A 317 -23.77 -8.90 3.77
CA LEU A 317 -23.79 -10.09 4.63
C LEU A 317 -23.86 -9.72 6.11
N VAL A 318 -23.22 -8.62 6.51
CA VAL A 318 -23.30 -8.08 7.88
C VAL A 318 -24.75 -7.74 8.27
N VAL A 319 -25.61 -7.38 7.33
CA VAL A 319 -27.05 -7.13 7.58
C VAL A 319 -27.76 -8.40 8.07
N PHE A 320 -27.42 -9.58 7.51
CA PHE A 320 -28.04 -10.87 7.85
C PHE A 320 -27.24 -11.71 8.86
N ALA A 321 -26.01 -11.32 9.16
CA ALA A 321 -25.15 -12.00 10.13
C ALA A 321 -25.81 -12.22 11.52
N PRO A 322 -26.60 -11.28 12.08
CA PRO A 322 -27.32 -11.53 13.34
C PRO A 322 -28.33 -12.68 13.25
N LEU A 323 -29.03 -12.82 12.12
CA LEU A 323 -29.96 -13.95 11.90
C LEU A 323 -29.18 -15.26 11.79
N ALA A 324 -28.05 -15.26 11.08
CA ALA A 324 -27.15 -16.41 10.98
C ALA A 324 -26.64 -16.84 12.36
N LEU A 325 -26.21 -15.90 13.21
CA LEU A 325 -25.76 -16.19 14.58
C LEU A 325 -26.87 -16.83 15.42
N ARG A 326 -28.11 -16.32 15.34
CA ARG A 326 -29.23 -16.91 16.09
C ARG A 326 -29.58 -18.32 15.63
N LYS A 327 -29.60 -18.56 14.32
CA LYS A 327 -29.86 -19.91 13.79
C LYS A 327 -28.74 -20.89 14.16
N PHE A 328 -27.48 -20.44 14.11
CA PHE A 328 -26.35 -21.22 14.59
C PHE A 328 -26.45 -21.51 16.10
N HIS A 329 -26.82 -20.51 16.90
CA HIS A 329 -27.02 -20.69 18.34
C HIS A 329 -28.12 -21.72 18.65
N GLN A 330 -29.26 -21.65 17.96
CA GLN A 330 -30.35 -22.63 18.08
C GLN A 330 -29.86 -24.04 17.77
N TRP A 331 -29.21 -24.22 16.62
CA TRP A 331 -28.61 -25.50 16.21
C TRP A 331 -27.58 -26.02 17.23
N ALA A 332 -26.79 -25.12 17.83
CA ALA A 332 -25.80 -25.46 18.85
C ALA A 332 -26.46 -25.87 20.17
N THR A 333 -27.56 -25.22 20.58
CA THR A 333 -28.31 -25.59 21.80
C THR A 333 -29.04 -26.92 21.69
N GLU A 334 -29.33 -27.38 20.47
CA GLU A 334 -29.90 -28.72 20.23
C GLU A 334 -28.86 -29.84 20.38
N ARG A 335 -27.57 -29.53 20.18
CA ARG A 335 -26.47 -30.51 20.17
C ARG A 335 -25.62 -30.48 21.44
N TRP A 336 -25.51 -29.33 22.08
CA TRP A 336 -24.61 -29.09 23.22
C TRP A 336 -25.31 -28.32 24.34
N SER A 337 -24.64 -28.23 25.49
CA SER A 337 -25.16 -27.47 26.62
C SER A 337 -25.40 -25.99 26.26
N LYS A 338 -26.40 -25.37 26.90
CA LYS A 338 -26.72 -23.93 26.68
C LYS A 338 -25.50 -23.03 26.86
N LEU A 339 -24.63 -23.36 27.82
CA LEU A 339 -23.39 -22.62 28.08
C LEU A 339 -22.37 -22.79 26.94
N ALA A 340 -22.19 -24.01 26.42
CA ALA A 340 -21.31 -24.26 25.29
C ALA A 340 -21.80 -23.54 24.03
N ALA A 341 -23.10 -23.64 23.72
CA ALA A 341 -23.72 -22.93 22.61
C ALA A 341 -23.56 -21.41 22.72
N PHE A 342 -23.75 -20.84 23.92
CA PHE A 342 -23.52 -19.41 24.16
C PHE A 342 -22.06 -19.02 23.92
N ARG A 343 -21.09 -19.76 24.48
CA ARG A 343 -19.66 -19.50 24.31
C ARG A 343 -19.25 -19.55 22.83
N LEU A 344 -19.66 -20.60 22.11
CA LEU A 344 -19.36 -20.75 20.68
C LEU A 344 -19.93 -19.60 19.84
N THR A 345 -21.18 -19.21 20.08
CA THR A 345 -21.79 -18.08 19.34
C THR A 345 -21.12 -16.75 19.69
N ALA A 346 -20.79 -16.51 20.96
CA ALA A 346 -20.14 -15.27 21.41
C ALA A 346 -18.67 -15.14 20.94
N MET A 347 -17.96 -16.26 20.78
CA MET A 347 -16.58 -16.29 20.29
C MET A 347 -16.45 -15.78 18.86
N ILE A 348 -17.46 -15.95 18.00
CA ILE A 348 -17.41 -15.53 16.60
C ILE A 348 -17.13 -14.01 16.47
N PRO A 349 -17.98 -13.11 17.00
CA PRO A 349 -17.70 -11.68 16.96
C PRO A 349 -16.52 -11.27 17.85
N ALA A 350 -16.23 -12.00 18.94
CA ALA A 350 -15.09 -11.69 19.81
C ALA A 350 -13.74 -11.92 19.09
N ILE A 351 -13.59 -13.03 18.37
CA ILE A 351 -12.41 -13.32 17.56
C ILE A 351 -12.30 -12.33 16.39
N GLY A 352 -13.42 -11.98 15.76
CA GLY A 352 -13.43 -10.94 14.71
C GLY A 352 -12.97 -9.57 15.24
N PHE A 353 -13.46 -9.17 16.42
CA PHE A 353 -13.03 -7.91 17.06
C PHE A 353 -11.56 -7.96 17.49
N LEU A 354 -11.08 -9.09 18.01
CA LEU A 354 -9.65 -9.29 18.27
C LEU A 354 -8.84 -9.14 16.97
N GLY A 355 -9.30 -9.73 15.86
CA GLY A 355 -8.69 -9.54 14.54
C GLY A 355 -8.66 -8.08 14.11
N THR A 356 -9.70 -7.30 14.43
CA THR A 356 -9.72 -5.85 14.21
C THR A 356 -8.62 -5.15 14.99
N LEU A 357 -8.48 -5.44 16.29
CA LEU A 357 -7.42 -4.87 17.12
C LEU A 357 -6.03 -5.26 16.59
N THR A 358 -5.84 -6.52 16.21
CA THR A 358 -4.58 -6.99 15.62
C THR A 358 -4.26 -6.28 14.30
N ALA A 359 -5.26 -6.02 13.44
CA ALA A 359 -5.03 -5.26 12.21
C ALA A 359 -4.55 -3.83 12.48
N PHE A 360 -5.16 -3.15 13.46
CA PHE A 360 -4.70 -1.83 13.90
C PHE A 360 -3.29 -1.86 14.48
N LEU A 361 -2.97 -2.83 15.34
CA LEU A 361 -1.63 -2.97 15.91
C LEU A 361 -0.59 -3.32 14.84
N GLY A 362 -0.94 -4.18 13.87
CA GLY A 362 -0.07 -4.55 12.76
C GLY A 362 0.32 -3.35 11.91
N VAL A 363 -0.65 -2.55 11.47
CA VAL A 363 -0.37 -1.33 10.69
C VAL A 363 0.24 -0.23 11.57
N GLY A 364 -0.27 -0.04 12.78
CA GLY A 364 0.18 0.95 13.74
C GLY A 364 1.61 0.72 14.24
N SER A 365 2.10 -0.52 14.23
CA SER A 365 3.47 -0.86 14.62
C SER A 365 4.54 -0.12 13.83
N GLN A 366 4.24 0.32 12.60
CA GLN A 366 5.17 1.10 11.77
C GLN A 366 5.54 2.45 12.40
N ALA A 367 4.64 3.07 13.18
CA ALA A 367 4.95 4.30 13.91
C ALA A 367 5.98 4.09 15.04
N PHE A 368 6.26 2.84 15.41
CA PHE A 368 7.10 2.45 16.54
C PHE A 368 8.27 1.56 16.10
N GLN A 369 8.82 1.83 14.90
CA GLN A 369 9.94 1.07 14.32
C GLN A 369 11.12 0.89 15.29
N GLU A 370 11.70 1.97 15.81
CA GLU A 370 12.86 1.92 16.70
C GLU A 370 12.65 1.07 17.96
N PRO A 371 11.61 1.31 18.80
CA PRO A 371 11.43 0.52 20.01
C PRO A 371 11.08 -0.94 19.71
N LEU A 372 10.32 -1.23 18.65
CA LEU A 372 9.89 -2.60 18.35
C LEU A 372 10.96 -3.44 17.65
N GLN A 373 11.88 -2.84 16.89
CA GLN A 373 13.01 -3.57 16.28
C GLN A 373 13.89 -4.26 17.33
N SER A 374 14.03 -3.68 18.53
CA SER A 374 14.80 -4.30 19.62
C SER A 374 14.22 -5.66 20.08
N ILE A 375 12.93 -5.88 19.83
CA ILE A 375 12.20 -7.09 20.24
C ILE A 375 11.99 -8.03 19.05
N LEU A 376 11.63 -7.48 17.88
CA LEU A 376 11.24 -8.26 16.71
C LEU A 376 12.40 -8.54 15.74
N GLY A 377 13.50 -7.78 15.84
CA GLY A 377 14.59 -7.78 14.86
C GLY A 377 14.34 -6.84 13.69
N THR A 378 15.34 -6.76 12.81
CA THR A 378 15.33 -5.95 11.57
C THR A 378 14.57 -6.67 10.46
N GLY A 379 14.01 -5.91 9.50
CA GLY A 379 13.31 -6.46 8.33
C GLY A 379 11.94 -7.09 8.60
N VAL A 380 11.46 -7.10 9.85
CA VAL A 380 10.13 -7.66 10.21
C VAL A 380 9.02 -6.63 10.05
N LEU A 381 9.27 -5.38 10.44
CA LEU A 381 8.29 -4.31 10.42
C LEU A 381 8.35 -3.54 9.10
N SER A 382 7.20 -3.30 8.49
CA SER A 382 7.11 -2.41 7.33
C SER A 382 7.49 -0.97 7.72
N ASN A 383 8.29 -0.29 6.90
CA ASN A 383 8.77 1.08 7.15
C ASN A 383 8.18 2.10 6.16
N LYS A 384 7.11 1.72 5.44
CA LYS A 384 6.49 2.55 4.41
C LYS A 384 5.87 3.82 4.97
N MET A 385 5.29 3.76 6.17
CA MET A 385 4.67 4.89 6.88
C MET A 385 5.52 5.38 8.07
N ALA A 386 6.84 5.31 7.94
CA ALA A 386 7.77 5.73 8.99
C ALA A 386 8.99 6.48 8.45
N GLY A 387 9.53 7.36 9.29
CA GLY A 387 10.81 8.04 9.06
C GLY A 387 10.71 9.36 8.28
N TRP A 388 9.50 9.88 8.01
CA TRP A 388 9.36 11.06 7.16
C TRP A 388 9.95 12.32 7.77
N LYS A 389 9.77 12.53 9.07
CA LYS A 389 10.34 13.69 9.78
C LYS A 389 11.86 13.71 9.71
N SER A 390 12.50 12.57 9.95
CA SER A 390 13.96 12.44 9.86
C SER A 390 14.44 12.65 8.43
N PHE A 391 13.74 12.09 7.44
CA PHE A 391 14.08 12.27 6.03
C PHE A 391 13.95 13.71 5.54
N SER A 392 12.83 14.37 5.82
CA SER A 392 12.59 15.77 5.43
C SER A 392 13.55 16.74 6.13
N ALA A 393 13.79 16.57 7.44
CA ALA A 393 14.74 17.39 8.18
C ALA A 393 16.19 17.22 7.66
N HIS A 394 16.59 15.99 7.34
CA HIS A 394 17.91 15.73 6.76
C HIS A 394 18.04 16.34 5.36
N THR A 395 17.00 16.23 4.53
CA THR A 395 16.97 16.81 3.18
C THR A 395 17.05 18.34 3.25
N ALA A 396 16.32 18.97 4.17
CA ALA A 396 16.41 20.41 4.42
C ALA A 396 17.83 20.84 4.81
N ALA A 397 18.47 20.11 5.74
CA ALA A 397 19.84 20.40 6.15
C ALA A 397 20.85 20.27 5.00
N ILE A 398 20.64 19.30 4.10
CA ILE A 398 21.44 19.15 2.87
C ILE A 398 21.24 20.35 1.94
N LEU A 399 19.99 20.78 1.73
CA LEU A 399 19.66 21.94 0.90
C LEU A 399 20.33 23.22 1.44
N ASP A 400 20.17 23.50 2.73
CA ASP A 400 20.76 24.66 3.39
C ASP A 400 22.30 24.70 3.28
N SER A 401 22.94 23.53 3.43
CA SER A 401 24.41 23.43 3.44
C SER A 401 25.02 23.45 2.04
N ASN A 402 24.30 22.98 1.01
CA ASN A 402 24.88 22.73 -0.32
C ASN A 402 24.32 23.63 -1.43
N PHE A 403 23.18 24.30 -1.20
CA PHE A 403 22.51 25.16 -2.17
C PHE A 403 22.08 26.52 -1.58
N PRO A 404 22.98 27.28 -0.93
CA PRO A 404 22.62 28.49 -0.18
C PRO A 404 22.17 29.68 -1.05
N LEU A 405 22.48 29.65 -2.36
CA LEU A 405 22.24 30.78 -3.27
C LEU A 405 20.92 30.65 -4.04
N SER A 406 20.46 29.43 -4.30
CA SER A 406 19.28 29.16 -5.13
C SER A 406 18.76 27.76 -4.87
N ALA A 407 17.44 27.61 -4.75
CA ALA A 407 16.80 26.32 -4.60
C ALA A 407 17.06 25.43 -5.84
N PRO A 408 17.60 24.22 -5.66
CA PRO A 408 17.79 23.29 -6.75
C PRO A 408 16.46 22.64 -7.16
N ILE A 409 16.46 22.05 -8.34
CA ILE A 409 15.44 21.06 -8.68
C ILE A 409 15.75 19.80 -7.89
N ILE A 410 14.71 19.13 -7.38
CA ILE A 410 14.88 17.82 -6.75
C ILE A 410 14.48 16.75 -7.74
N VAL A 411 15.36 15.79 -7.97
CA VAL A 411 15.08 14.60 -8.78
C VAL A 411 15.12 13.39 -7.85
N THR A 412 14.18 12.46 -7.99
CA THR A 412 14.13 11.24 -7.17
C THR A 412 14.11 9.98 -8.03
N ASP A 413 14.55 8.87 -7.46
CA ASP A 413 14.48 7.53 -8.05
C ASP A 413 13.05 7.00 -8.16
N ASN A 414 12.19 7.39 -7.23
CA ASN A 414 10.82 6.92 -7.16
C ASN A 414 9.82 8.05 -6.87
N TYR A 415 8.58 7.91 -7.36
CA TYR A 415 7.57 8.97 -7.26
C TYR A 415 7.13 9.24 -5.80
N TYR A 416 7.27 8.24 -4.94
CA TYR A 416 6.84 8.31 -3.55
C TYR A 416 7.72 9.29 -2.76
N THR A 417 9.03 9.22 -2.96
CA THR A 417 10.01 10.15 -2.39
C THR A 417 9.78 11.59 -2.88
N ALA A 418 9.48 11.78 -4.17
CA ALA A 418 9.14 13.10 -4.71
C ALA A 418 7.91 13.69 -4.01
N ALA A 419 6.80 12.94 -3.97
CA ALA A 419 5.56 13.37 -3.34
C ALA A 419 5.73 13.64 -1.82
N GLN A 420 6.57 12.86 -1.13
CA GLN A 420 6.90 13.06 0.28
C GLN A 420 7.63 14.40 0.51
N LEU A 421 8.56 14.77 -0.36
CA LEU A 421 9.28 16.05 -0.27
C LEU A 421 8.37 17.24 -0.55
N GLU A 422 7.47 17.13 -1.53
CA GLU A 422 6.45 18.15 -1.77
C GLU A 422 5.49 18.28 -0.59
N PHE A 423 5.04 17.16 -0.02
CA PHE A 423 4.14 17.14 1.14
C PHE A 423 4.77 17.83 2.35
N ALA A 424 6.06 17.60 2.57
CA ALA A 424 6.82 18.24 3.65
C ALA A 424 7.17 19.71 3.37
N GLY A 425 6.79 20.26 2.20
CA GLY A 425 7.10 21.64 1.82
C GLY A 425 8.58 21.89 1.50
N ILE A 426 9.35 20.83 1.21
CA ILE A 426 10.78 20.93 0.93
C ILE A 426 11.04 21.52 -0.46
N SER A 427 10.22 21.18 -1.44
CA SER A 427 10.28 21.73 -2.80
C SER A 427 8.91 21.66 -3.45
N THR A 428 8.64 22.56 -4.40
CA THR A 428 7.50 22.50 -5.31
C THR A 428 7.94 22.14 -6.74
N GLU A 429 9.23 21.90 -6.93
CA GLU A 429 9.86 21.51 -8.18
C GLU A 429 10.56 20.15 -8.01
N THR A 430 9.76 19.09 -7.87
CA THR A 430 10.26 17.72 -7.81
C THR A 430 10.00 16.97 -9.12
N TYR A 431 10.93 16.12 -9.53
CA TYR A 431 10.83 15.26 -10.70
C TYR A 431 11.19 13.84 -10.31
N THR A 432 10.65 12.86 -11.03
CA THR A 432 10.92 11.45 -10.75
C THR A 432 11.46 10.73 -11.98
N LEU A 433 12.48 9.90 -11.78
CA LEU A 433 12.99 8.95 -12.76
C LEU A 433 12.33 7.56 -12.61
N ASP A 434 11.26 7.47 -11.83
CA ASP A 434 10.53 6.23 -11.58
C ASP A 434 9.91 5.66 -12.86
N ARG A 435 10.42 4.51 -13.27
CA ARG A 435 9.94 3.75 -14.43
C ARG A 435 9.37 2.39 -14.08
N ASP A 436 9.23 2.10 -12.79
CA ASP A 436 8.86 0.77 -12.32
C ASP A 436 7.69 0.84 -11.35
N LYS A 437 7.88 1.46 -10.18
CA LYS A 437 6.81 1.59 -9.19
C LYS A 437 5.68 2.49 -9.69
N ALA A 438 6.01 3.59 -10.38
CA ALA A 438 5.02 4.44 -11.03
C ALA A 438 4.19 3.69 -12.08
N VAL A 439 4.80 2.75 -12.81
CA VAL A 439 4.10 1.93 -13.81
C VAL A 439 3.19 0.91 -13.13
N ARG A 440 3.70 0.14 -12.16
CA ARG A 440 2.93 -0.85 -11.41
C ARG A 440 1.72 -0.26 -10.68
N ASP A 441 1.86 0.98 -10.20
CA ASP A 441 0.80 1.69 -9.50
C ASP A 441 -0.11 2.50 -10.45
N GLY A 442 0.17 2.51 -11.76
CA GLY A 442 -0.66 3.18 -12.77
C GLY A 442 -0.56 4.70 -12.74
N ARG A 443 0.56 5.23 -12.25
CA ARG A 443 0.81 6.65 -11.98
C ARG A 443 1.76 7.32 -12.96
N LEU A 444 2.54 6.55 -13.72
CA LEU A 444 3.50 7.10 -14.68
C LEU A 444 2.82 8.10 -15.64
N ALA A 445 1.69 7.71 -16.25
CA ALA A 445 0.93 8.58 -17.14
C ALA A 445 0.52 9.91 -16.48
N GLN A 446 0.27 9.92 -15.16
CA GLN A 446 -0.04 11.15 -14.44
C GLN A 446 1.17 12.07 -14.28
N TYR A 447 2.36 11.50 -13.98
CA TYR A 447 3.60 12.28 -13.94
C TYR A 447 3.98 12.82 -15.32
N GLU A 448 3.73 12.08 -16.40
CA GLU A 448 3.88 12.58 -17.78
C GLU A 448 2.92 13.74 -18.08
N ILE A 449 1.64 13.64 -17.69
CA ILE A 449 0.66 14.73 -17.83
C ILE A 449 1.10 15.98 -17.06
N TRP A 450 1.66 15.81 -15.86
CA TRP A 450 2.18 16.91 -15.05
C TRP A 450 3.54 17.44 -15.55
N GLY A 451 4.19 16.76 -16.50
CA GLY A 451 5.54 17.08 -16.93
C GLY A 451 6.57 16.97 -15.79
N ARG A 452 6.35 16.03 -14.87
CA ARG A 452 7.16 15.76 -13.66
C ARG A 452 7.92 14.43 -13.75
N ASP A 453 7.90 13.83 -14.93
CA ASP A 453 8.67 12.64 -15.30
C ASP A 453 10.03 13.03 -15.91
N GLU A 454 10.76 12.04 -16.39
CA GLU A 454 12.06 12.23 -17.04
C GLU A 454 11.97 13.10 -18.31
N LYS A 455 10.91 13.00 -19.12
CA LYS A 455 10.76 13.86 -20.31
C LYS A 455 10.60 15.32 -19.91
N GLY A 456 9.86 15.59 -18.83
CA GLY A 456 9.75 16.92 -18.24
C GLY A 456 11.09 17.47 -17.76
N LEU A 457 11.96 16.61 -17.20
CA LEU A 457 13.31 16.99 -16.76
C LEU A 457 14.21 17.39 -17.95
N ALA A 458 14.13 16.67 -19.06
CA ALA A 458 14.94 16.91 -20.26
C ALA A 458 14.73 18.32 -20.87
N GLY A 459 13.60 18.97 -20.57
CA GLY A 459 13.30 20.34 -21.02
C GLY A 459 14.00 21.45 -20.23
N ILE A 460 14.74 21.12 -19.18
CA ILE A 460 15.30 22.10 -18.23
C ILE A 460 16.82 22.13 -18.32
N ASN A 461 17.38 23.34 -18.35
CA ASN A 461 18.82 23.60 -18.46
C ASN A 461 19.28 24.59 -17.39
N ASP A 462 20.58 24.60 -17.11
CA ASP A 462 21.24 25.63 -16.29
C ASP A 462 20.68 25.74 -14.86
N ARG A 463 20.19 24.62 -14.32
CA ARG A 463 19.62 24.52 -12.97
C ARG A 463 20.37 23.47 -12.15
N ALA A 464 20.73 23.83 -10.92
CA ALA A 464 21.33 22.90 -9.97
C ALA A 464 20.34 21.81 -9.56
N VAL A 465 20.84 20.61 -9.24
CA VAL A 465 20.02 19.44 -8.90
C VAL A 465 20.48 18.83 -7.59
N LEU A 466 19.50 18.52 -6.73
CA LEU A 466 19.63 17.53 -5.67
C LEU A 466 18.96 16.24 -6.13
N TYR A 467 19.76 15.19 -6.35
CA TYR A 467 19.27 13.87 -6.69
C TYR A 467 19.21 12.98 -5.45
N VAL A 468 18.06 12.34 -5.21
CA VAL A 468 17.80 11.54 -4.01
C VAL A 468 17.36 10.12 -4.40
N ASN A 469 18.05 9.12 -3.86
CA ASN A 469 17.68 7.72 -4.04
C ASN A 469 17.21 7.12 -2.71
N GLU A 470 16.10 6.37 -2.71
CA GLU A 470 15.77 5.44 -1.63
C GLU A 470 16.51 4.11 -1.83
N ASP A 471 17.76 4.03 -1.37
CA ASP A 471 18.63 2.86 -1.55
C ASP A 471 18.02 1.54 -1.06
N SER A 472 17.21 1.59 0.01
CA SER A 472 16.54 0.40 0.55
C SER A 472 15.43 -0.15 -0.37
N ALA A 473 14.99 0.63 -1.35
CA ALA A 473 13.98 0.23 -2.33
C ALA A 473 14.58 -0.26 -3.66
N LEU A 474 15.92 -0.22 -3.81
CA LEU A 474 16.62 -0.52 -5.06
C LEU A 474 17.61 -1.67 -4.88
N THR A 475 17.68 -2.53 -5.89
CA THR A 475 18.85 -3.41 -6.08
C THR A 475 20.06 -2.60 -6.56
N VAL A 476 21.26 -3.18 -6.44
CA VAL A 476 22.50 -2.55 -6.93
C VAL A 476 22.44 -2.28 -8.43
N LEU A 477 21.78 -3.15 -9.21
CA LEU A 477 21.62 -2.99 -10.65
C LEU A 477 20.67 -1.85 -11.00
N GLU A 478 19.49 -1.78 -10.36
CA GLU A 478 18.53 -0.69 -10.55
C GLU A 478 19.14 0.67 -10.18
N LYS A 479 19.88 0.73 -9.05
CA LYS A 479 20.61 1.94 -8.66
C LYS A 479 21.66 2.34 -9.70
N LYS A 480 22.41 1.38 -10.27
CA LYS A 480 23.39 1.63 -11.33
C LYS A 480 22.71 2.21 -12.57
N GLU A 481 21.58 1.63 -12.99
CA GLU A 481 20.82 2.09 -14.16
C GLU A 481 20.31 3.53 -13.97
N LEU A 482 19.67 3.82 -12.83
CA LEU A 482 19.13 5.15 -12.52
C LEU A 482 20.22 6.21 -12.41
N LEU A 483 21.36 5.91 -11.78
CA LEU A 483 22.51 6.82 -11.78
C LEU A 483 23.06 7.04 -13.19
N GLY A 484 23.07 5.99 -14.01
CA GLY A 484 23.42 6.07 -15.42
C GLY A 484 22.53 7.07 -16.15
N VAL A 485 21.21 6.95 -16.02
CA VAL A 485 20.23 7.90 -16.58
C VAL A 485 20.50 9.31 -16.09
N MET A 486 20.60 9.50 -14.77
CA MET A 486 20.86 10.82 -14.17
C MET A 486 22.12 11.44 -14.76
N CYS A 487 23.22 10.69 -14.87
CA CYS A 487 24.48 11.16 -15.43
C CYS A 487 24.41 11.63 -16.90
N HIS A 488 23.37 11.28 -17.68
CA HIS A 488 23.17 11.84 -19.02
C HIS A 488 22.55 13.25 -19.00
N TYR A 489 21.77 13.57 -17.97
CA TYR A 489 21.15 14.90 -17.79
C TYR A 489 22.04 15.89 -17.02
N ILE A 490 23.13 15.36 -16.46
CA ILE A 490 24.17 15.93 -15.58
C ILE A 490 25.41 16.65 -16.13
N ASP A 491 25.83 17.81 -15.64
CA ASP A 491 27.23 18.24 -15.81
C ASP A 491 28.23 17.41 -14.97
N ASN A 492 27.90 17.18 -13.69
CA ASN A 492 28.66 16.37 -12.75
C ASN A 492 27.74 15.79 -11.67
N LEU A 493 28.07 14.64 -11.09
CA LEU A 493 27.34 14.08 -9.95
C LEU A 493 28.30 13.80 -8.80
N SER A 494 28.12 14.49 -7.69
CA SER A 494 28.92 14.31 -6.47
C SER A 494 28.06 13.76 -5.34
N HIS A 495 28.55 12.75 -4.63
CA HIS A 495 27.85 12.18 -3.48
C HIS A 495 27.99 13.12 -2.26
N LEU A 496 26.86 13.51 -1.67
CA LEU A 496 26.81 14.40 -0.50
C LEU A 496 26.76 13.63 0.82
N GLY A 497 26.22 12.41 0.81
CA GLY A 497 26.05 11.63 2.03
C GLY A 497 24.83 10.70 1.97
N GLN A 498 24.59 10.03 3.09
CA GLN A 498 23.49 9.08 3.25
C GLN A 498 22.72 9.35 4.53
N LEU A 499 21.43 9.03 4.49
CA LEU A 499 20.60 8.90 5.68
C LEU A 499 20.29 7.42 5.89
N SER A 500 20.65 6.88 7.04
CA SER A 500 20.30 5.51 7.44
C SER A 500 19.34 5.55 8.63
N LEU A 501 18.17 4.95 8.47
CA LEU A 501 17.13 4.85 9.50
C LEU A 501 16.88 3.37 9.82
N PHE A 502 16.44 3.12 11.05
CA PHE A 502 15.91 1.81 11.47
C PHE A 502 16.88 0.65 11.20
N ASN A 503 18.14 0.79 11.63
CA ASN A 503 19.20 -0.22 11.42
C ASN A 503 19.41 -0.59 9.94
N LYS A 504 19.37 0.40 9.04
CA LYS A 504 19.51 0.26 7.58
C LYS A 504 18.31 -0.36 6.86
N ASP A 505 17.20 -0.60 7.54
CA ASP A 505 15.96 -1.03 6.87
C ASP A 505 15.42 0.05 5.93
N LYS A 506 15.75 1.33 6.18
CA LYS A 506 15.41 2.45 5.29
C LYS A 506 16.62 3.35 5.09
N MET A 507 17.10 3.47 3.85
CA MET A 507 18.30 4.22 3.52
C MET A 507 18.10 5.13 2.32
N PHE A 508 18.73 6.31 2.37
CA PHE A 508 18.74 7.27 1.28
C PHE A 508 20.15 7.73 0.95
N SER A 509 20.46 7.90 -0.33
CA SER A 509 21.68 8.55 -0.81
C SER A 509 21.34 9.89 -1.46
N PHE A 510 22.18 10.89 -1.24
CA PHE A 510 22.01 12.24 -1.76
C PHE A 510 23.18 12.63 -2.66
N TYR A 511 22.86 13.23 -3.79
CA TYR A 511 23.84 13.64 -4.79
C TYR A 511 23.58 15.07 -5.26
N LYS A 512 24.66 15.81 -5.54
CA LYS A 512 24.61 17.17 -6.08
C LYS A 512 25.12 17.18 -7.52
N ALA A 513 24.39 17.90 -8.37
CA ALA A 513 24.87 18.39 -9.65
C ALA A 513 24.78 19.93 -9.70
N ASN A 514 25.69 20.56 -10.44
CA ASN A 514 25.70 22.01 -10.54
C ASN A 514 24.71 22.49 -11.61
N SER A 515 24.52 21.70 -12.67
CA SER A 515 23.62 22.06 -13.76
C SER A 515 23.04 20.84 -14.46
N LEU A 516 21.74 20.93 -14.78
CA LEU A 516 21.14 20.17 -15.88
C LEU A 516 21.74 20.62 -17.21
N VAL A 517 22.02 19.65 -18.08
CA VAL A 517 22.57 19.87 -19.41
C VAL A 517 21.67 19.24 -20.47
N SER A 518 21.24 20.04 -21.45
CA SER A 518 20.60 19.57 -22.68
C SER A 518 21.70 19.34 -23.71
N ILE A 519 22.21 18.12 -23.74
CA ILE A 519 23.24 17.74 -24.70
C ILE A 519 22.94 16.34 -25.23
N ASP A 520 23.39 16.14 -26.48
CA ASP A 520 23.50 14.92 -27.27
C ASP A 520 23.34 13.58 -26.52
N LYS A 521 22.69 12.60 -27.15
CA LYS A 521 22.44 11.27 -26.59
C LYS A 521 23.70 10.53 -26.13
N ASP A 522 24.86 10.92 -26.67
CA ASP A 522 26.15 10.29 -26.40
C ASP A 522 26.93 10.94 -25.24
N TYR A 523 26.42 12.03 -24.66
CA TYR A 523 27.04 12.68 -23.50
C TYR A 523 26.63 12.03 -22.17
N ARG A 524 27.59 11.88 -21.25
CA ARG A 524 27.34 11.60 -19.83
C ARG A 524 28.41 12.24 -18.95
N ALA A 525 28.03 12.64 -17.75
CA ALA A 525 28.96 13.06 -16.70
C ALA A 525 29.99 11.96 -16.41
N ARG A 526 31.25 12.38 -16.21
CA ARG A 526 32.38 11.49 -15.84
C ARG A 526 33.21 12.12 -14.71
N PRO A 527 33.50 11.39 -13.62
CA PRO A 527 33.01 10.04 -13.33
C PRO A 527 31.52 10.07 -12.96
N CYS A 528 30.78 9.01 -13.32
CA CYS A 528 29.45 8.77 -12.77
C CYS A 528 29.59 7.93 -11.48
N PRO A 529 28.95 8.29 -10.36
CA PRO A 529 29.17 7.66 -9.05
C PRO A 529 28.41 6.34 -8.89
N PHE A 530 28.68 5.38 -9.77
CA PHE A 530 28.10 4.05 -9.71
C PHE A 530 28.42 3.34 -8.38
N PRO A 531 27.51 2.50 -7.85
CA PRO A 531 27.76 1.76 -6.63
C PRO A 531 28.92 0.77 -6.83
N ALA A 532 29.83 0.73 -5.86
CA ALA A 532 30.89 -0.27 -5.82
C ALA A 532 30.30 -1.68 -5.68
N GLN A 533 30.95 -2.67 -6.27
CA GLN A 533 30.59 -4.08 -6.19
C GLN A 533 31.78 -4.89 -5.72
N ALA A 534 31.54 -5.87 -4.86
CA ALA A 534 32.57 -6.78 -4.39
C ALA A 534 32.01 -8.14 -4.00
N TRP A 535 32.92 -9.10 -3.93
CA TRP A 535 32.66 -10.43 -3.41
C TRP A 535 33.89 -10.95 -2.67
N ILE A 536 33.66 -11.67 -1.57
CA ILE A 536 34.70 -12.38 -0.83
C ILE A 536 34.64 -13.84 -1.27
N ASP A 537 35.68 -14.28 -1.99
CA ASP A 537 35.84 -15.65 -2.48
C ASP A 537 36.15 -16.59 -1.32
N HIS A 538 37.06 -16.18 -0.43
CA HIS A 538 37.44 -16.92 0.77
C HIS A 538 37.64 -15.98 1.96
N PRO A 539 37.23 -16.37 3.19
CA PRO A 539 36.53 -17.60 3.53
C PRO A 539 35.03 -17.56 3.15
N PRO A 540 34.40 -18.69 2.74
CA PRO A 540 32.93 -18.79 2.70
C PRO A 540 32.28 -18.56 4.06
N ALA A 541 30.98 -18.26 4.03
CA ALA A 541 30.17 -18.13 5.24
C ALA A 541 30.19 -19.43 6.06
N ASN A 542 30.16 -19.28 7.39
CA ASN A 542 30.21 -20.33 8.41
C ASN A 542 31.50 -21.17 8.44
N GLN A 543 32.58 -20.71 7.80
CA GLN A 543 33.86 -21.41 7.86
C GLN A 543 34.49 -21.32 9.26
N ILE A 544 35.10 -22.41 9.70
CA ILE A 544 35.97 -22.46 10.87
C ILE A 544 37.38 -22.01 10.44
N LEU A 545 37.90 -20.98 11.09
CA LEU A 545 39.18 -20.36 10.86
C LEU A 545 40.16 -20.78 11.97
N ASN A 546 41.30 -21.33 11.57
CA ASN A 546 42.40 -21.74 12.44
C ASN A 546 43.75 -21.40 11.78
N GLY A 547 44.65 -20.79 12.55
CA GLY A 547 45.96 -20.35 12.11
C GLY A 547 45.90 -19.18 11.12
N LEU A 548 46.79 -19.21 10.14
CA LEU A 548 46.86 -18.20 9.08
C LEU A 548 45.86 -18.53 7.97
N VAL A 549 44.84 -17.69 7.83
CA VAL A 549 43.78 -17.83 6.83
C VAL A 549 43.92 -16.74 5.78
N THR A 550 43.88 -17.12 4.50
CA THR A 550 43.83 -16.12 3.41
C THR A 550 42.41 -15.64 3.22
N VAL A 551 42.21 -14.33 3.37
CA VAL A 551 41.00 -13.63 2.95
C VAL A 551 41.24 -13.04 1.57
N SER A 552 40.43 -13.45 0.59
CA SER A 552 40.59 -13.02 -0.80
C SER A 552 39.26 -12.83 -1.49
N GLY A 553 39.28 -12.04 -2.55
CA GLY A 553 38.08 -11.74 -3.32
C GLY A 553 38.36 -10.75 -4.44
N TRP A 554 37.31 -10.06 -4.86
CA TRP A 554 37.39 -8.99 -5.84
C TRP A 554 36.49 -7.82 -5.47
N ALA A 555 36.85 -6.63 -5.94
CA ALA A 555 36.11 -5.40 -5.78
C ALA A 555 36.35 -4.47 -6.97
N PHE A 556 35.33 -3.72 -7.39
CA PHE A 556 35.45 -2.69 -8.43
C PHE A 556 34.41 -1.59 -8.20
N ASN A 557 34.69 -0.39 -8.71
CA ASN A 557 33.79 0.75 -8.77
C ASN A 557 33.94 1.39 -10.16
N GLU A 558 32.97 1.14 -11.05
CA GLU A 558 32.94 1.73 -12.40
C GLU A 558 33.14 3.27 -12.36
N ASP A 559 33.85 3.82 -13.35
CA ASP A 559 34.34 5.20 -13.49
C ASP A 559 35.29 5.75 -12.40
N ILE A 560 35.08 5.41 -11.11
CA ILE A 560 35.83 6.00 -9.99
C ILE A 560 37.05 5.15 -9.61
N GLY A 561 36.90 3.84 -9.59
CA GLY A 561 37.88 2.87 -9.10
C GLY A 561 37.93 2.74 -7.58
N ILE A 562 38.47 1.61 -7.13
CA ILE A 562 38.73 1.33 -5.73
C ILE A 562 40.14 1.81 -5.37
N ASP A 563 40.25 2.48 -4.23
CA ASP A 563 41.52 2.93 -3.64
C ASP A 563 42.03 1.90 -2.63
N GLN A 564 41.14 1.44 -1.73
CA GLN A 564 41.51 0.58 -0.62
C GLN A 564 40.38 -0.41 -0.26
N VAL A 565 40.77 -1.61 0.19
CA VAL A 565 39.86 -2.65 0.72
C VAL A 565 40.32 -2.99 2.13
N ASP A 566 39.46 -2.74 3.12
CA ASP A 566 39.73 -3.03 4.53
C ASP A 566 38.98 -4.28 4.98
N LEU A 567 39.65 -5.19 5.69
CA LEU A 567 39.00 -6.30 6.38
C LEU A 567 38.38 -5.81 7.69
N ILE A 568 37.11 -6.17 7.89
CA ILE A 568 36.34 -5.87 9.10
C ILE A 568 36.03 -7.18 9.83
N ILE A 569 36.29 -7.22 11.14
CA ILE A 569 35.82 -8.27 12.04
C ILE A 569 35.08 -7.60 13.20
N ASP A 570 33.83 -8.00 13.44
CA ASP A 570 32.98 -7.46 14.52
C ASP A 570 32.95 -5.92 14.53
N ASP A 571 32.66 -5.34 13.36
CA ASP A 571 32.62 -3.91 13.05
C ASP A 571 33.94 -3.13 13.26
N THR A 572 35.06 -3.82 13.52
CA THR A 572 36.40 -3.23 13.70
C THR A 572 37.28 -3.45 12.47
N ILE A 573 37.98 -2.39 12.03
CA ILE A 573 38.98 -2.50 10.94
C ILE A 573 40.21 -3.25 11.46
N ILE A 574 40.52 -4.40 10.86
CA ILE A 574 41.66 -5.23 11.24
C ILE A 574 42.91 -4.86 10.46
N ALA A 575 42.80 -4.85 9.13
CA ALA A 575 43.92 -4.52 8.24
C ALA A 575 43.42 -4.19 6.83
N SER A 576 44.23 -3.47 6.07
CA SER A 576 44.00 -3.22 4.65
C SER A 576 44.58 -4.34 3.79
N ALA A 577 43.78 -4.86 2.88
CA ALA A 577 44.18 -5.91 1.95
C ALA A 577 45.09 -5.37 0.85
N GLN A 578 45.96 -6.23 0.32
CA GLN A 578 46.68 -5.95 -0.92
C GLN A 578 45.68 -6.02 -2.09
N TYR A 579 45.34 -4.86 -2.65
CA TYR A 579 44.46 -4.71 -3.80
C TYR A 579 45.25 -4.53 -5.11
N GLY A 580 44.64 -4.80 -6.26
CA GLY A 580 45.27 -4.71 -7.58
C GLY A 580 45.64 -6.05 -8.22
N ILE A 581 45.19 -7.17 -7.67
CA ILE A 581 45.49 -8.51 -8.22
C ILE A 581 44.69 -8.71 -9.51
N PRO A 582 45.31 -9.14 -10.63
CA PRO A 582 44.59 -9.35 -11.88
C PRO A 582 43.45 -10.38 -11.76
N ARG A 583 42.24 -9.98 -12.18
CA ARG A 583 41.01 -10.78 -12.19
C ARG A 583 40.27 -10.60 -13.52
N GLN A 584 40.86 -11.11 -14.61
CA GLN A 584 40.26 -11.05 -15.95
C GLN A 584 38.94 -11.83 -16.02
N ASP A 585 38.80 -12.88 -15.21
CA ASP A 585 37.56 -13.63 -15.01
C ASP A 585 36.40 -12.70 -14.58
N VAL A 586 36.65 -11.83 -13.59
CA VAL A 586 35.68 -10.88 -13.06
C VAL A 586 35.35 -9.81 -14.09
N VAL A 587 36.35 -9.25 -14.77
CA VAL A 587 36.14 -8.27 -15.84
C VAL A 587 35.17 -8.81 -16.90
N ASN A 588 35.38 -10.06 -17.34
CA ASN A 588 34.57 -10.68 -18.38
C ASN A 588 33.15 -11.01 -17.89
N ILE A 589 33.02 -11.64 -16.70
CA ILE A 589 31.72 -12.08 -16.17
C ILE A 589 30.84 -10.90 -15.76
N MET A 590 31.42 -9.92 -15.07
CA MET A 590 30.70 -8.74 -14.59
C MET A 590 30.60 -7.63 -15.66
N SER A 591 31.19 -7.84 -16.84
CA SER A 591 31.25 -6.87 -17.93
C SER A 591 31.79 -5.51 -17.49
N VAL A 592 32.87 -5.52 -16.69
CA VAL A 592 33.50 -4.31 -16.17
C VAL A 592 34.16 -3.55 -17.32
N SER A 593 33.84 -2.28 -17.51
CA SER A 593 34.20 -1.55 -18.73
C SER A 593 34.90 -0.21 -18.52
N THR A 594 34.64 0.46 -17.41
CA THR A 594 35.10 1.83 -17.13
C THR A 594 35.90 1.96 -15.85
N ASP A 595 35.99 0.90 -15.05
CA ASP A 595 36.80 0.88 -13.82
C ASP A 595 38.29 1.08 -14.16
N PRO A 596 38.94 2.11 -13.60
CA PRO A 596 40.35 2.44 -13.90
C PRO A 596 41.36 1.44 -13.29
N ASN A 597 40.93 0.56 -12.38
CA ASN A 597 41.76 -0.49 -11.80
C ASN A 597 41.73 -1.78 -12.64
N ALA A 598 40.84 -1.93 -13.63
CA ALA A 598 40.76 -3.13 -14.46
C ALA A 598 42.09 -3.41 -15.22
N PRO A 599 42.57 -4.67 -15.28
CA PRO A 599 41.98 -5.90 -14.73
C PRO A 599 42.36 -6.20 -13.27
N GLY A 600 43.09 -5.33 -12.58
CA GLY A 600 43.54 -5.48 -11.19
C GLY A 600 42.41 -5.33 -10.16
N LEU A 601 41.38 -6.17 -10.24
CA LEU A 601 40.17 -6.08 -9.40
C LEU A 601 40.22 -6.98 -8.15
N GLY A 602 41.26 -7.78 -7.97
CA GLY A 602 41.38 -8.72 -6.86
C GLY A 602 42.03 -8.11 -5.62
N PHE A 603 41.65 -8.62 -4.44
CA PHE A 603 42.33 -8.33 -3.17
C PHE A 603 42.73 -9.63 -2.45
N THR A 604 43.78 -9.54 -1.63
CA THR A 604 44.20 -10.61 -0.72
C THR A 604 44.75 -10.06 0.59
N LEU A 605 44.55 -10.78 1.68
CA LEU A 605 45.04 -10.48 3.02
C LEU A 605 45.26 -11.80 3.79
N LEU A 606 46.30 -11.86 4.62
CA LEU A 606 46.48 -12.95 5.58
C LEU A 606 45.93 -12.52 6.94
N LEU A 607 44.94 -13.28 7.43
CA LEU A 607 44.33 -13.13 8.75
C LEU A 607 44.91 -14.19 9.68
N ASP A 608 45.47 -13.76 10.81
CA ASP A 608 45.91 -14.65 11.88
C ASP A 608 44.78 -14.85 12.89
N SER A 609 44.14 -16.02 12.89
CA SER A 609 43.01 -16.31 13.76
C SER A 609 43.38 -16.28 15.25
N SER A 610 44.66 -16.49 15.59
CA SER A 610 45.13 -16.55 16.99
C SER A 610 45.01 -15.21 17.73
N GLN A 611 44.77 -14.12 17.00
CA GLN A 611 44.52 -12.79 17.55
C GLN A 611 43.09 -12.61 18.07
N PHE A 612 42.20 -13.57 17.80
CA PHE A 612 40.78 -13.54 18.16
C PHE A 612 40.45 -14.64 19.17
N SER A 613 39.47 -14.40 20.02
CA SER A 613 38.99 -15.44 20.94
C SER A 613 38.16 -16.48 20.20
N ASP A 614 38.23 -17.74 20.64
CA ASP A 614 37.38 -18.80 20.11
C ASP A 614 35.90 -18.42 20.22
N GLY A 615 35.16 -18.63 19.14
CA GLY A 615 33.75 -18.28 19.08
C GLY A 615 33.29 -17.79 17.72
N THR A 616 32.09 -17.21 17.70
CA THR A 616 31.46 -16.68 16.50
C THR A 616 31.80 -15.21 16.33
N SER A 617 32.21 -14.84 15.11
CA SER A 617 32.47 -13.45 14.71
C SER A 617 31.83 -13.14 13.35
N GLU A 618 31.59 -11.86 13.08
CA GLU A 618 31.15 -11.36 11.78
C GLU A 618 32.34 -10.83 10.96
N LEU A 619 32.54 -11.37 9.75
CA LEU A 619 33.51 -10.90 8.78
C LEU A 619 32.84 -10.09 7.69
N ALA A 620 33.42 -8.94 7.35
CA ALA A 620 33.01 -8.10 6.22
C ALA A 620 34.23 -7.40 5.59
N ILE A 621 34.02 -6.68 4.49
CA ILE A 621 35.01 -5.76 3.93
C ILE A 621 34.43 -4.36 3.80
N ASP A 622 35.24 -3.34 4.02
CA ASP A 622 34.93 -1.96 3.64
C ASP A 622 35.71 -1.59 2.38
N LEU A 623 34.99 -1.14 1.36
CA LEU A 623 35.54 -0.60 0.12
C LEU A 623 35.65 0.91 0.25
N ILE A 624 36.83 1.47 0.00
CA ILE A 624 37.06 2.91 -0.10
C ILE A 624 37.37 3.20 -1.56
N ASN A 625 36.52 3.98 -2.22
CA ASN A 625 36.76 4.39 -3.60
C ASN A 625 37.72 5.59 -3.67
N LYS A 626 38.19 5.93 -4.88
CA LYS A 626 39.13 7.06 -5.08
C LYS A 626 38.55 8.45 -4.76
N GLN A 627 37.26 8.54 -4.44
CA GLN A 627 36.59 9.74 -3.92
C GLN A 627 36.40 9.70 -2.39
N GLY A 628 36.94 8.70 -1.71
CA GLY A 628 36.84 8.53 -0.26
C GLY A 628 35.50 7.99 0.24
N THR A 629 34.59 7.57 -0.66
CA THR A 629 33.31 6.97 -0.25
C THR A 629 33.55 5.56 0.27
N ARG A 630 33.07 5.29 1.49
CA ARG A 630 33.20 3.98 2.15
C ARG A 630 31.91 3.17 2.02
N THR A 631 31.99 1.93 1.55
CA THR A 631 30.85 1.00 1.43
C THR A 631 31.19 -0.36 2.04
N ARG A 632 30.33 -0.89 2.93
CA ARG A 632 30.52 -2.22 3.55
C ARG A 632 29.91 -3.33 2.69
N TYR A 633 30.64 -4.41 2.48
CA TYR A 633 30.24 -5.58 1.68
C TYR A 633 30.55 -6.91 2.37
N GLY A 634 29.84 -7.96 1.96
CA GLY A 634 30.24 -9.35 2.22
C GLY A 634 30.06 -9.86 3.65
N LYS A 635 29.26 -9.17 4.49
CA LYS A 635 28.91 -9.60 5.87
C LYS A 635 28.58 -11.09 5.91
N ARG A 636 29.34 -11.86 6.68
CA ARG A 636 29.14 -13.29 6.88
C ARG A 636 29.65 -13.75 8.24
N THR A 637 28.97 -14.71 8.83
CA THR A 637 29.42 -15.37 10.06
C THR A 637 30.64 -16.25 9.78
N ILE A 638 31.62 -16.23 10.67
CA ILE A 638 32.78 -17.13 10.71
C ILE A 638 32.99 -17.63 12.15
N TYR A 639 33.78 -18.68 12.31
CA TYR A 639 34.09 -19.25 13.64
C TYR A 639 35.60 -19.30 13.85
N PHE A 640 36.11 -18.66 14.89
CA PHE A 640 37.49 -18.82 15.31
C PHE A 640 37.60 -20.05 16.23
N GLN A 641 38.58 -20.90 15.96
CA GLN A 641 38.91 -22.07 16.78
C GLN A 641 40.43 -22.25 16.77
N ASN A 642 41.11 -21.72 17.78
CA ASN A 642 42.58 -21.61 17.85
C ASN A 642 43.27 -22.74 18.61
#